data_AF-A0A6P7J9K7-F1
#
_entry.id   AF-A0A6P7J9K7-F1
#
_cell.length_a   1.000
_cell.length_b   1.000
_cell.length_c   1.000
_cell.angle_alpha   90.00
_cell.angle_beta   90.00
_cell.angle_gamma   90.00
#
_symmetry.space_group_name_H-M   'P 1'
#
loop_
_entity.id
_entity.type
_entity.pdbx_description
1 polymer ?
#
loop_
_entity_poly.entity_id
_entity_poly.type
_entity_poly.pdbx_seq_one_letter_code
_entity_poly.pdbx_strand_id
1 'polypeptide(L)'
;MMGRLTVVKFILLGLCICKSLGQTCEGNCGKNTSLCSCHSTCKSLKSCCTDYKQYCVDTFPYSGSNFGGTDFVVLEATFNRSSEIVCRFNSQTNTTGYVDDNSRAHCISPLLYETGWVPLHISSDNGTTFSRTGAWLSVHTGKLDSKFKAILVNSTKWQYYGTPGVGGMLELTWNTSLVRAERVNIELWGYMETGEPYSENWQGEWQYLYSLARDQLNNGSFSFLPKPAANGFNKWELGAVRVSPSNYADGMWNVQAVWTEDHALAWHLDESFRQNSTVWAVDKCLAWDQLENQLPNFLSEIIDCPCTLAQARADTGRFHTDYGCDIEKGSVCTYHPGSVHCVRAIQASPEYAAGQQCCYDNTGAQVLTADSIGGSTPDRAHDWGSPPYKRPPRIPGQSHWVYDVLSFYYCCLWSDNCQYYFKHRPSSACRRYKPPSSAVVFGDPHFITFDGVSYSFNGKGEYTLVTSKIKSLTIQGRTEPVNETIKATQITSVAMKEELSDVIEVRLDSGHVSLEVLHNQKSLSFTEQSWMDLHGVFLFSPSPTNVTVMFSSGAGVEVRLREGTMTTTVLLPEEFKDSTLGLFGMMNGDAKDDLTLSNGQLVRNPNNVEEVFSFGASWAVSNNSALFTYDTEYLLQTYLYAPRHDHSYIPVFTVPENPNDPLYNQTAEICSGEGSQFCRYDILVGRSTRMGNATKESFVSHASLVEDLKPVLSCGWLAPPSNGEKEGTNYLQGAKVKFSCNEGYTLQGSEVRICQNNGLWSGEAPSCRSPGIDNLTGIIAGSVIGALALIVIITTIVLLAKKQKRKKTHSQEVRISEAF
;
A
#
# COMPACT_ATOMS: atom_id res chain seq x y z
N MET A 1 94.44 19.19 -43.72
CA MET A 1 93.07 19.78 -43.66
C MET A 1 92.29 19.17 -44.81
N MET A 2 91.32 18.28 -44.68
CA MET A 2 90.28 18.01 -43.66
C MET A 2 90.19 16.50 -43.40
N GLY A 3 89.82 16.11 -42.17
CA GLY A 3 89.67 14.71 -41.73
C GLY A 3 88.29 14.45 -41.12
N ARG A 4 87.76 13.26 -41.44
CA ARG A 4 86.49 12.63 -41.06
C ARG A 4 86.27 12.46 -39.54
N LEU A 5 85.03 12.25 -39.12
CA LEU A 5 84.58 11.18 -38.20
C LEU A 5 83.02 11.11 -38.22
N THR A 6 82.40 10.07 -38.79
CA THR A 6 81.86 8.82 -38.19
C THR A 6 80.64 9.00 -37.27
N VAL A 7 79.50 8.44 -37.72
CA VAL A 7 78.17 8.42 -37.08
C VAL A 7 77.98 7.13 -36.27
N VAL A 8 77.46 7.24 -35.04
CA VAL A 8 77.00 6.10 -34.22
C VAL A 8 75.52 6.29 -33.86
N LYS A 9 74.72 5.25 -34.12
CA LYS A 9 73.30 5.13 -33.79
C LYS A 9 73.12 4.82 -32.30
N PHE A 10 72.16 5.49 -31.65
CA PHE A 10 71.57 5.04 -30.38
C PHE A 10 70.12 4.60 -30.61
N ILE A 11 69.84 3.34 -30.25
CA ILE A 11 68.50 2.77 -30.16
C ILE A 11 68.01 3.06 -28.73
N LEU A 12 66.98 3.92 -28.60
CA LEU A 12 66.19 4.01 -27.36
C LEU A 12 65.04 3.00 -27.46
N LEU A 13 65.08 1.96 -26.62
CA LEU A 13 63.95 1.08 -26.35
C LEU A 13 62.95 1.86 -25.49
N GLY A 14 62.03 2.57 -26.14
CA GLY A 14 60.84 3.10 -25.47
C GLY A 14 59.88 1.95 -25.17
N LEU A 15 59.92 1.42 -23.95
CA LEU A 15 58.78 0.72 -23.36
C LEU A 15 57.66 1.74 -23.15
N CYS A 16 56.99 2.12 -24.24
CA CYS A 16 55.63 2.56 -24.15
C CYS A 16 54.84 1.35 -23.64
N ILE A 17 54.61 1.31 -22.33
CA ILE A 17 53.42 0.66 -21.80
C ILE A 17 52.27 1.49 -22.35
N CYS A 18 51.89 1.19 -23.60
CA CYS A 18 50.54 1.40 -24.06
C CYS A 18 49.71 0.61 -23.06
N LYS A 19 49.20 1.26 -22.02
CA LYS A 19 47.94 0.81 -21.44
C LYS A 19 47.04 0.73 -22.67
N SER A 20 46.70 -0.47 -23.11
CA SER A 20 45.42 -0.64 -23.76
C SER A 20 44.44 0.15 -22.89
N LEU A 21 43.61 1.01 -23.49
CA LEU A 21 42.43 1.48 -22.77
C LEU A 21 41.65 0.21 -22.43
N GLY A 22 41.97 -0.38 -21.27
CA GLY A 22 41.20 -1.47 -20.69
C GLY A 22 39.81 -0.91 -20.51
N GLN A 23 38.83 -1.60 -21.07
CA GLN A 23 37.44 -1.21 -20.91
C GLN A 23 37.11 -1.26 -19.43
N THR A 24 36.76 -0.10 -18.89
CA THR A 24 36.58 0.12 -17.45
C THR A 24 35.12 0.38 -17.15
N CYS A 25 34.65 -0.16 -16.02
CA CYS A 25 33.32 0.15 -15.51
C CYS A 25 33.21 1.50 -14.80
N GLU A 26 34.32 2.21 -14.60
CA GLU A 26 34.31 3.59 -14.12
C GLU A 26 33.48 4.48 -15.07
N GLY A 27 32.38 5.05 -14.56
CA GLY A 27 31.43 5.83 -15.34
C GLY A 27 30.62 5.05 -16.40
N ASN A 28 30.71 3.71 -16.41
CA ASN A 28 30.08 2.85 -17.42
C ASN A 28 29.21 1.73 -16.83
N CYS A 29 28.87 1.78 -15.53
CA CYS A 29 27.90 0.85 -14.94
C CYS A 29 26.58 0.83 -15.73
N GLY A 30 26.07 -0.38 -15.99
CA GLY A 30 24.90 -0.61 -16.82
C GLY A 30 25.18 -0.67 -18.34
N LYS A 31 26.42 -0.49 -18.80
CA LYS A 31 26.75 -0.51 -20.24
C LYS A 31 27.47 -1.79 -20.64
N ASN A 32 27.28 -2.20 -21.90
CA ASN A 32 28.11 -3.23 -22.56
C ASN A 32 29.27 -2.57 -23.30
N THR A 33 30.45 -3.15 -23.21
CA THR A 33 31.64 -2.73 -23.97
C THR A 33 32.01 -3.80 -25.00
N SER A 34 33.01 -3.55 -25.85
CA SER A 34 33.31 -4.46 -26.98
C SER A 34 34.00 -5.78 -26.57
N LEU A 35 34.61 -5.86 -25.38
CA LEU A 35 35.36 -7.03 -24.89
C LEU A 35 34.81 -7.58 -23.56
N CYS A 36 34.16 -6.75 -22.75
CA CYS A 36 33.54 -7.14 -21.48
C CYS A 36 32.24 -6.35 -21.24
N SER A 37 31.57 -6.60 -20.11
CA SER A 37 30.33 -5.91 -19.76
C SER A 37 30.39 -5.30 -18.36
N CYS A 38 29.75 -4.14 -18.20
CA CYS A 38 29.48 -3.48 -16.93
C CYS A 38 27.98 -3.50 -16.59
N HIS A 39 27.20 -4.29 -17.33
CA HIS A 39 25.79 -4.53 -17.08
C HIS A 39 25.62 -5.63 -16.02
N SER A 40 24.54 -5.60 -15.23
CA SER A 40 24.31 -6.54 -14.11
C SER A 40 24.37 -8.02 -14.52
N THR A 41 23.90 -8.33 -15.72
CA THR A 41 23.88 -9.69 -16.29
C THR A 41 25.27 -10.26 -16.58
N CYS A 42 26.33 -9.43 -16.58
CA CYS A 42 27.70 -9.88 -16.84
C CYS A 42 28.18 -10.94 -15.84
N LYS A 43 27.65 -10.91 -14.61
CA LYS A 43 28.06 -11.82 -13.53
C LYS A 43 27.66 -13.26 -13.86
N SER A 44 26.40 -13.44 -14.22
CA SER A 44 25.84 -14.74 -14.63
C SER A 44 26.46 -15.22 -15.96
N LEU A 45 26.69 -14.31 -16.90
CA LEU A 45 27.33 -14.59 -18.19
C LEU A 45 28.85 -14.77 -18.13
N LYS A 46 29.49 -14.55 -16.96
CA LYS A 46 30.95 -14.56 -16.78
C LYS A 46 31.70 -13.65 -17.77
N SER A 47 31.08 -12.52 -18.11
CA SER A 47 31.58 -11.55 -19.10
C SER A 47 31.92 -10.18 -18.48
N CYS A 48 31.88 -10.07 -17.15
CA CYS A 48 32.17 -8.80 -16.47
C CYS A 48 33.57 -8.28 -16.80
N CYS A 49 33.68 -6.96 -16.91
CA CYS A 49 34.99 -6.32 -16.87
C CYS A 49 35.66 -6.61 -15.52
N THR A 50 37.00 -6.68 -15.51
CA THR A 50 37.77 -7.07 -14.32
C THR A 50 37.58 -6.12 -13.14
N ASP A 51 37.18 -4.88 -13.41
CA ASP A 51 36.93 -3.82 -12.43
C ASP A 51 35.44 -3.58 -12.16
N TYR A 52 34.54 -4.47 -12.62
CA TYR A 52 33.10 -4.32 -12.44
C TYR A 52 32.70 -4.09 -10.98
N LYS A 53 33.13 -4.98 -10.06
CA LYS A 53 32.83 -4.86 -8.63
C LYS A 53 33.54 -3.70 -7.94
N GLN A 54 34.60 -3.16 -8.56
CA GLN A 54 35.31 -2.00 -8.02
C GLN A 54 34.52 -0.70 -8.25
N TYR A 55 33.75 -0.60 -9.33
CA TYR A 55 33.04 0.62 -9.74
C TYR A 55 31.51 0.50 -9.71
N CYS A 56 30.95 -0.67 -9.95
CA CYS A 56 29.52 -0.97 -9.85
C CYS A 56 29.28 -1.74 -8.56
N VAL A 57 29.01 -1.01 -7.50
CA VAL A 57 29.10 -1.50 -6.12
C VAL A 57 27.74 -1.87 -5.55
N ASP A 58 27.74 -2.87 -4.69
CA ASP A 58 26.62 -3.22 -3.82
C ASP A 58 26.98 -2.81 -2.37
N THR A 59 25.99 -2.71 -1.48
CA THR A 59 26.18 -2.23 -0.11
C THR A 59 25.55 -3.16 0.91
N PHE A 60 26.03 -3.10 2.16
CA PHE A 60 25.41 -3.80 3.30
C PHE A 60 25.42 -2.95 4.59
N PRO A 61 24.28 -2.79 5.27
CA PRO A 61 22.95 -3.06 4.73
C PRO A 61 22.69 -2.29 3.42
N TYR A 62 21.77 -2.75 2.58
CA TYR A 62 21.38 -2.04 1.35
C TYR A 62 20.22 -1.07 1.56
N SER A 63 19.60 -1.11 2.74
CA SER A 63 18.45 -0.30 3.12
C SER A 63 18.62 0.37 4.48
N GLY A 64 17.82 1.41 4.74
CA GLY A 64 17.73 2.04 6.05
C GLY A 64 16.62 3.09 6.14
N SER A 65 16.44 3.63 7.33
CA SER A 65 15.43 4.66 7.61
C SER A 65 15.56 5.86 6.69
N ASN A 66 14.43 6.40 6.23
CA ASN A 66 14.37 7.68 5.52
C ASN A 66 14.79 8.87 6.40
N PHE A 67 14.95 8.69 7.72
CA PHE A 67 15.55 9.69 8.63
C PHE A 67 17.08 9.78 8.54
N GLY A 68 17.70 8.83 7.86
CA GLY A 68 19.15 8.74 7.75
C GLY A 68 19.83 8.17 9.00
N GLY A 69 21.16 8.28 9.01
CA GLY A 69 22.03 7.83 10.09
C GLY A 69 22.45 6.36 10.02
N THR A 70 21.95 5.60 9.05
CA THR A 70 22.38 4.21 8.84
C THR A 70 23.80 4.19 8.30
N ASP A 71 24.68 3.52 9.03
CA ASP A 71 26.06 3.25 8.61
C ASP A 71 26.11 1.94 7.82
N PHE A 72 26.58 2.02 6.57
CA PHE A 72 26.66 0.88 5.67
C PHE A 72 28.01 0.80 4.97
N VAL A 73 28.42 -0.43 4.66
CA VAL A 73 29.70 -0.74 4.01
C VAL A 73 29.52 -0.96 2.52
N VAL A 74 30.49 -0.50 1.73
CA VAL A 74 30.60 -0.80 0.30
C VAL A 74 31.23 -2.18 0.12
N LEU A 75 30.55 -3.06 -0.59
CA LEU A 75 30.98 -4.44 -0.80
C LEU A 75 31.90 -4.56 -2.00
N GLU A 76 32.88 -5.47 -1.90
CA GLU A 76 33.72 -5.92 -3.02
C GLU A 76 34.52 -4.81 -3.76
N ALA A 77 34.67 -3.64 -3.13
CA ALA A 77 35.49 -2.54 -3.61
C ALA A 77 36.60 -2.19 -2.61
N THR A 78 37.77 -1.83 -3.13
CA THR A 78 38.96 -1.49 -2.33
C THR A 78 39.21 0.01 -2.31
N PHE A 79 39.58 0.52 -1.13
CA PHE A 79 39.86 1.94 -0.89
C PHE A 79 41.20 2.10 -0.18
N ASN A 80 41.92 3.19 -0.47
CA ASN A 80 43.10 3.53 0.32
C ASN A 80 42.64 4.03 1.71
N ARG A 81 43.33 3.65 2.80
CA ARG A 81 43.02 4.13 4.15
C ARG A 81 43.07 5.66 4.29
N SER A 82 43.81 6.35 3.43
CA SER A 82 43.84 7.81 3.38
C SER A 82 42.77 8.44 2.47
N SER A 83 41.84 7.65 1.92
CA SER A 83 40.79 8.16 1.03
C SER A 83 39.78 9.00 1.80
N GLU A 84 39.42 10.15 1.24
CA GLU A 84 38.35 11.00 1.77
C GLU A 84 37.03 10.61 1.09
N ILE A 85 36.23 9.82 1.80
CA ILE A 85 34.98 9.25 1.26
C ILE A 85 33.86 10.27 1.31
N VAL A 86 33.21 10.51 0.17
CA VAL A 86 31.96 11.29 0.07
C VAL A 86 30.91 10.47 -0.68
N CYS A 87 29.74 10.31 -0.07
CA CYS A 87 28.64 9.52 -0.62
C CYS A 87 27.50 10.46 -1.03
N ARG A 88 27.12 10.42 -2.30
CA ARG A 88 26.08 11.27 -2.89
C ARG A 88 24.82 10.47 -3.16
N PHE A 89 23.72 10.88 -2.54
CA PHE A 89 22.40 10.28 -2.67
C PHE A 89 21.50 11.16 -3.52
N ASN A 90 20.70 10.54 -4.38
CA ASN A 90 19.76 11.20 -5.29
C ASN A 90 20.40 12.39 -6.05
N SER A 91 21.67 12.23 -6.42
CA SER A 91 22.49 13.23 -7.12
C SER A 91 22.66 14.60 -6.44
N GLN A 92 22.15 14.81 -5.21
CA GLN A 92 22.08 16.13 -4.57
C GLN A 92 22.66 16.14 -3.15
N THR A 93 22.43 15.09 -2.37
CA THR A 93 22.78 15.09 -0.94
C THR A 93 24.09 14.36 -0.70
N ASN A 94 25.12 15.08 -0.25
CA ASN A 94 26.41 14.49 0.08
C ASN A 94 26.53 14.21 1.59
N THR A 95 27.04 13.04 1.94
CA THR A 95 27.43 12.70 3.31
C THR A 95 28.91 12.31 3.37
N THR A 96 29.53 12.55 4.51
CA THR A 96 30.93 12.16 4.75
C THR A 96 30.96 10.70 5.20
N GLY A 97 31.78 9.90 4.51
CA GLY A 97 32.07 8.52 4.86
C GLY A 97 33.45 8.36 5.49
N TYR A 98 33.88 7.11 5.66
CA TYR A 98 35.23 6.79 6.13
C TYR A 98 35.70 5.43 5.59
N VAL A 99 36.97 5.08 5.81
CA VAL A 99 37.53 3.77 5.43
C VAL A 99 37.86 2.99 6.70
N ASP A 100 37.40 1.74 6.78
CA ASP A 100 37.67 0.87 7.93
C ASP A 100 39.06 0.22 7.89
N ASP A 101 39.42 -0.51 8.95
CA ASP A 101 40.70 -1.21 9.06
C ASP A 101 40.91 -2.26 7.96
N ASN A 102 39.84 -2.74 7.34
CA ASN A 102 39.88 -3.70 6.24
C ASN A 102 39.89 -3.04 4.86
N SER A 103 40.13 -1.72 4.79
CA SER A 103 40.18 -0.94 3.55
C SER A 103 38.84 -0.90 2.79
N ARG A 104 37.72 -1.00 3.52
CA ARG A 104 36.36 -0.89 2.98
C ARG A 104 35.81 0.50 3.28
N ALA A 105 35.17 1.13 2.30
CA ALA A 105 34.48 2.39 2.53
C ALA A 105 33.16 2.17 3.25
N HIS A 106 32.86 3.08 4.15
CA HIS A 106 31.59 3.24 4.85
C HIS A 106 30.95 4.56 4.45
N CYS A 107 29.63 4.54 4.30
CA CYS A 107 28.79 5.71 4.07
C CYS A 107 27.74 5.81 5.19
N ILE A 108 27.32 7.03 5.49
CA ILE A 108 26.17 7.28 6.38
C ILE A 108 25.01 7.77 5.53
N SER A 109 23.83 7.15 5.66
CA SER A 109 22.63 7.60 4.94
C SER A 109 22.16 8.99 5.42
N PRO A 110 21.72 9.88 4.53
CA PRO A 110 21.19 11.18 4.92
C PRO A 110 19.69 11.10 5.25
N LEU A 111 19.14 12.20 5.79
CA LEU A 111 17.69 12.43 5.76
C LEU A 111 17.21 12.49 4.30
N LEU A 112 16.15 11.74 4.01
CA LEU A 112 15.52 11.64 2.69
C LEU A 112 14.00 11.78 2.86
N TYR A 113 13.41 12.80 2.25
CA TYR A 113 11.95 12.98 2.22
C TYR A 113 11.26 12.14 1.14
N GLU A 114 11.79 10.94 0.86
CA GLU A 114 11.33 10.01 -0.18
C GLU A 114 11.62 8.57 0.23
N THR A 115 10.85 7.62 -0.33
CA THR A 115 11.02 6.17 -0.16
C THR A 115 11.32 5.50 -1.50
N GLY A 116 11.89 4.29 -1.46
CA GLY A 116 12.28 3.55 -2.64
C GLY A 116 13.78 3.64 -2.95
N TRP A 117 14.19 3.09 -4.08
CA TRP A 117 15.61 3.08 -4.49
C TRP A 117 16.06 4.46 -4.96
N VAL A 118 17.11 4.98 -4.33
CA VAL A 118 17.79 6.21 -4.74
C VAL A 118 19.17 5.90 -5.32
N PRO A 119 19.61 6.64 -6.35
CA PRO A 119 20.97 6.54 -6.87
C PRO A 119 22.01 6.87 -5.79
N LEU A 120 23.05 6.04 -5.69
CA LEU A 120 24.19 6.25 -4.80
C LEU A 120 25.46 6.37 -5.64
N HIS A 121 26.20 7.47 -5.45
CA HIS A 121 27.53 7.63 -6.03
C HIS A 121 28.57 7.85 -4.95
N ILE A 122 29.76 7.28 -5.11
CA ILE A 122 30.80 7.31 -4.09
C ILE A 122 32.09 7.90 -4.66
N SER A 123 32.59 8.93 -3.98
CA SER A 123 33.88 9.56 -4.20
C SER A 123 34.89 9.05 -3.18
N SER A 124 36.15 8.95 -3.61
CA SER A 124 37.30 8.66 -2.74
C SER A 124 38.33 9.80 -2.72
N ASP A 125 37.97 10.95 -3.27
CA ASP A 125 38.81 12.14 -3.46
C ASP A 125 38.07 13.43 -3.03
N ASN A 126 37.36 13.33 -1.91
CA ASN A 126 36.68 14.45 -1.25
C ASN A 126 35.59 15.11 -2.12
N GLY A 127 34.85 14.30 -2.87
CA GLY A 127 33.76 14.76 -3.73
C GLY A 127 34.23 15.39 -5.05
N THR A 128 35.51 15.31 -5.40
CA THR A 128 36.01 15.82 -6.69
C THR A 128 35.51 14.96 -7.85
N THR A 129 35.59 13.63 -7.71
CA THR A 129 35.09 12.67 -8.70
C THR A 129 34.22 11.59 -8.05
N PHE A 130 33.17 11.18 -8.73
CA PHE A 130 32.23 10.14 -8.29
C PHE A 130 32.36 8.92 -9.20
N SER A 131 33.45 8.17 -9.00
CA SER A 131 33.83 7.06 -9.89
C SER A 131 33.01 5.79 -9.68
N ARG A 132 32.42 5.60 -8.50
CA ARG A 132 31.65 4.40 -8.15
C ARG A 132 30.15 4.69 -8.11
N THR A 133 29.36 3.74 -8.58
CA THR A 133 27.91 3.81 -8.69
C THR A 133 27.28 2.59 -8.02
N GLY A 134 26.27 2.83 -7.20
CA GLY A 134 25.43 1.84 -6.55
C GLY A 134 24.01 2.38 -6.37
N ALA A 135 23.25 1.78 -5.46
CA ALA A 135 21.91 2.23 -5.12
C ALA A 135 21.66 2.03 -3.62
N TRP A 136 20.75 2.82 -3.06
CA TRP A 136 20.35 2.78 -1.65
C TRP A 136 18.84 2.71 -1.54
N LEU A 137 18.30 1.84 -0.69
CA LEU A 137 16.86 1.75 -0.46
C LEU A 137 16.45 2.59 0.75
N SER A 138 15.72 3.68 0.50
CA SER A 138 15.13 4.55 1.54
C SER A 138 13.81 3.97 2.03
N VAL A 139 13.69 3.71 3.32
CA VAL A 139 12.58 2.95 3.92
C VAL A 139 11.78 3.81 4.88
N HIS A 140 10.45 3.80 4.75
CA HIS A 140 9.52 4.40 5.70
C HIS A 140 9.72 3.84 7.11
N THR A 141 9.80 4.70 8.12
CA THR A 141 10.11 4.32 9.51
C THR A 141 9.18 3.26 10.10
N GLY A 142 7.86 3.40 9.88
CA GLY A 142 6.85 2.43 10.34
C GLY A 142 6.96 1.05 9.68
N LYS A 143 7.60 0.97 8.51
CA LYS A 143 7.79 -0.28 7.77
C LYS A 143 9.19 -0.87 7.91
N LEU A 144 10.13 -0.11 8.46
CA LEU A 144 11.48 -0.58 8.76
C LEU A 144 11.43 -1.64 9.87
N ASP A 145 12.14 -2.75 9.67
CA ASP A 145 12.25 -3.82 10.66
C ASP A 145 12.74 -3.27 12.03
N SER A 146 12.06 -3.69 13.09
CA SER A 146 12.39 -3.42 14.50
C SER A 146 13.86 -3.55 14.87
N LYS A 147 14.60 -4.47 14.24
CA LYS A 147 16.04 -4.65 14.52
C LYS A 147 16.93 -3.49 14.07
N PHE A 148 16.40 -2.57 13.23
CA PHE A 148 17.12 -1.41 12.70
C PHE A 148 16.69 -0.07 13.32
N LYS A 149 15.78 -0.08 14.29
CA LYS A 149 15.25 1.13 14.94
C LYS A 149 15.39 1.09 16.46
N ALA A 150 15.27 2.27 17.07
CA ALA A 150 15.07 2.41 18.50
C ALA A 150 13.57 2.20 18.80
N ILE A 151 13.26 1.59 19.94
CA ILE A 151 11.91 1.18 20.30
C ILE A 151 11.46 1.96 21.53
N LEU A 152 10.26 2.55 21.44
CA LEU A 152 9.57 3.09 22.60
C LEU A 152 8.95 1.91 23.38
N VAL A 153 9.41 1.65 24.61
CA VAL A 153 9.00 0.44 25.37
C VAL A 153 7.48 0.40 25.63
N ASN A 154 6.85 1.57 25.79
CA ASN A 154 5.39 1.70 25.86
C ASN A 154 4.96 2.93 25.06
N SER A 155 4.88 2.79 23.74
CA SER A 155 4.55 3.89 22.83
C SER A 155 3.24 4.61 23.19
N THR A 156 2.23 3.90 23.69
CA THR A 156 0.98 4.51 24.19
C THR A 156 1.26 5.46 25.35
N LYS A 157 2.09 5.08 26.32
CA LYS A 157 2.45 5.95 27.44
C LYS A 157 3.17 7.22 26.98
N TRP A 158 4.04 7.13 25.96
CA TRP A 158 4.70 8.29 25.38
C TRP A 158 3.68 9.25 24.75
N GLN A 159 2.74 8.71 23.99
CA GLN A 159 1.74 9.47 23.22
C GLN A 159 0.55 9.97 24.06
N TYR A 160 0.37 9.49 25.29
CA TYR A 160 -0.68 9.96 26.21
C TYR A 160 -0.10 10.65 27.44
N TYR A 161 1.21 10.89 27.49
CA TYR A 161 1.83 11.42 28.69
C TYR A 161 1.28 12.80 29.06
N GLY A 162 0.78 12.96 30.29
CA GLY A 162 0.14 14.20 30.75
C GLY A 162 -1.38 14.21 30.62
N THR A 163 -1.99 13.21 29.97
CA THR A 163 -3.43 12.97 30.08
C THR A 163 -3.79 12.36 31.45
N PRO A 164 -5.07 12.38 31.87
CA PRO A 164 -5.47 11.83 33.17
C PRO A 164 -4.99 10.38 33.37
N GLY A 165 -4.28 10.14 34.47
CA GLY A 165 -3.78 8.81 34.83
C GLY A 165 -2.49 8.35 34.12
N VAL A 166 -1.89 9.18 33.26
CA VAL A 166 -0.69 8.80 32.49
C VAL A 166 0.51 9.68 32.86
N GLY A 167 1.51 9.10 33.52
CA GLY A 167 2.74 9.79 33.91
C GLY A 167 3.88 8.85 34.33
N GLY A 168 4.98 9.41 34.84
CA GLY A 168 6.13 8.66 35.37
C GLY A 168 7.28 8.51 34.37
N MET A 169 8.13 7.50 34.56
CA MET A 169 9.31 7.31 33.69
C MET A 169 8.90 6.86 32.28
N LEU A 170 9.50 7.45 31.26
CA LEU A 170 9.50 6.96 29.89
C LEU A 170 10.79 6.23 29.61
N GLU A 171 10.72 5.17 28.81
CA GLU A 171 11.83 4.30 28.46
C GLU A 171 11.87 4.03 26.95
N LEU A 172 13.09 4.04 26.40
CA LEU A 172 13.38 3.62 25.03
C LEU A 172 14.58 2.67 25.03
N THR A 173 14.61 1.75 24.06
CA THR A 173 15.68 0.76 23.89
C THR A 173 16.20 0.72 22.45
N TRP A 174 17.43 0.27 22.24
CA TRP A 174 18.01 0.11 20.90
C TRP A 174 19.09 -0.98 20.90
N ASN A 175 19.41 -1.49 19.71
CA ASN A 175 20.56 -2.35 19.52
C ASN A 175 21.85 -1.51 19.50
N THR A 176 22.74 -1.74 20.47
CA THR A 176 23.99 -0.97 20.63
C THR A 176 24.93 -1.10 19.43
N SER A 177 24.83 -2.17 18.62
CA SER A 177 25.68 -2.35 17.45
C SER A 177 25.36 -1.37 16.30
N LEU A 178 24.15 -0.79 16.28
CA LEU A 178 23.74 0.18 15.26
C LEU A 178 24.42 1.54 15.43
N VAL A 179 24.87 1.84 16.65
CA VAL A 179 25.59 3.07 17.00
C VAL A 179 26.96 2.68 17.57
N ARG A 180 28.00 2.68 16.73
CA ARG A 180 29.32 2.15 17.06
C ARG A 180 30.16 3.14 17.88
N ALA A 181 29.70 3.42 19.09
CA ALA A 181 30.39 4.28 20.05
C ALA A 181 30.23 3.77 21.47
N GLU A 182 31.22 4.03 22.33
CA GLU A 182 31.14 3.72 23.76
C GLU A 182 30.09 4.60 24.48
N ARG A 183 29.88 5.81 23.95
CA ARG A 183 29.04 6.83 24.55
C ARG A 183 28.15 7.49 23.51
N VAL A 184 26.92 7.82 23.91
CA VAL A 184 25.86 8.30 23.02
C VAL A 184 25.17 9.55 23.55
N ASN A 185 24.66 10.37 22.64
CA ASN A 185 23.71 11.42 22.90
C ASN A 185 22.30 10.90 22.59
N ILE A 186 21.32 11.37 23.37
CA ILE A 186 19.90 11.09 23.18
C ILE A 186 19.23 12.42 22.85
N GLU A 187 18.71 12.56 21.64
CA GLU A 187 18.26 13.84 21.09
C GLU A 187 16.81 13.78 20.66
N LEU A 188 16.06 14.85 20.94
CA LEU A 188 14.72 15.03 20.42
C LEU A 188 14.76 15.88 19.15
N TRP A 189 14.13 15.35 18.11
CA TRP A 189 13.92 16.03 16.83
C TRP A 189 12.43 16.20 16.59
N GLY A 190 12.03 17.39 16.18
CA GLY A 190 10.64 17.72 15.85
C GLY A 190 10.44 17.84 14.35
N TYR A 191 9.24 17.54 13.89
CA TYR A 191 8.80 17.78 12.51
C TYR A 191 7.60 18.72 12.45
N MET A 192 7.58 19.59 11.44
CA MET A 192 6.41 20.40 11.09
C MET A 192 6.36 20.68 9.60
N GLU A 193 5.19 21.10 9.11
CA GLU A 193 4.98 21.54 7.74
C GLU A 193 4.52 22.99 7.74
N THR A 194 5.19 23.82 6.94
CA THR A 194 4.97 25.27 6.88
C THR A 194 4.85 25.75 5.44
N GLY A 195 4.27 26.93 5.25
CA GLY A 195 3.93 27.47 3.93
C GLY A 195 2.45 27.34 3.61
N GLU A 196 2.09 27.73 2.38
CA GLU A 196 0.73 27.72 1.88
C GLU A 196 0.38 26.34 1.31
N PRO A 197 -0.71 25.69 1.77
CA PRO A 197 -1.13 24.39 1.26
C PRO A 197 -1.27 24.32 -0.26
N TYR A 198 -0.84 23.20 -0.82
CA TYR A 198 -0.78 22.88 -2.26
C TYR A 198 -0.02 23.90 -3.12
N SER A 199 0.93 24.62 -2.51
CA SER A 199 1.79 25.57 -3.22
C SER A 199 3.26 25.13 -3.24
N GLU A 200 4.07 25.81 -4.05
CA GLU A 200 5.51 25.59 -4.15
C GLU A 200 6.28 25.87 -2.85
N ASN A 201 5.72 26.71 -1.96
CA ASN A 201 6.36 27.07 -0.68
C ASN A 201 5.92 26.17 0.48
N TRP A 202 5.06 25.16 0.25
CA TRP A 202 4.71 24.17 1.26
C TRP A 202 5.87 23.18 1.46
N GLN A 203 6.46 23.18 2.64
CA GLN A 203 7.68 22.44 2.93
C GLN A 203 7.61 21.76 4.30
N GLY A 204 8.14 20.54 4.37
CA GLY A 204 8.39 19.84 5.63
C GLY A 204 9.76 20.19 6.20
N GLU A 205 9.83 20.37 7.53
CA GLU A 205 11.05 20.71 8.25
C GLU A 205 11.25 19.80 9.45
N TRP A 206 12.38 19.10 9.46
CA TRP A 206 12.94 18.49 10.68
C TRP A 206 13.87 19.45 11.39
N GLN A 207 13.65 19.67 12.69
CA GLN A 207 14.48 20.52 13.53
C GLN A 207 14.97 19.77 14.77
N TYR A 208 16.27 19.89 15.07
CA TYR A 208 16.82 19.51 16.37
C TYR A 208 16.26 20.45 17.45
N LEU A 209 15.64 19.87 18.48
CA LEU A 209 15.07 20.66 19.57
C LEU A 209 16.05 20.77 20.73
N TYR A 210 16.39 19.62 21.35
CA TYR A 210 17.35 19.55 22.46
C TYR A 210 17.75 18.10 22.76
N SER A 211 18.87 17.94 23.48
CA SER A 211 19.33 16.62 23.95
C SER A 211 18.69 16.28 25.30
N LEU A 212 17.98 15.14 25.34
CA LEU A 212 17.43 14.55 26.56
C LEU A 212 18.53 14.10 27.52
N ALA A 213 19.62 13.57 26.96
CA ALA A 213 20.84 13.27 27.69
C ALA A 213 22.04 13.37 26.74
N ARG A 214 23.20 13.67 27.31
CA ARG A 214 24.48 13.73 26.59
C ARG A 214 25.45 12.75 27.21
N ASP A 215 26.34 12.25 26.39
CA ASP A 215 27.48 11.47 26.83
C ASP A 215 27.07 10.32 27.80
N GLN A 216 26.05 9.56 27.42
CA GLN A 216 25.58 8.41 28.18
C GLN A 216 26.31 7.14 27.73
N LEU A 217 26.50 6.17 28.61
CA LEU A 217 27.04 4.87 28.22
C LEU A 217 26.09 4.19 27.21
N ASN A 218 26.64 3.62 26.14
CA ASN A 218 25.87 2.88 25.13
C ASN A 218 25.50 1.48 25.63
N ASN A 219 24.52 1.40 26.54
CA ASN A 219 24.04 0.15 27.14
C ASN A 219 22.75 -0.38 26.49
N GLY A 220 22.21 0.32 25.50
CA GLY A 220 21.01 -0.09 24.75
C GLY A 220 19.67 0.32 25.39
N SER A 221 19.68 1.11 26.47
CA SER A 221 18.46 1.63 27.07
C SER A 221 18.62 3.03 27.66
N PHE A 222 17.56 3.81 27.63
CA PHE A 222 17.51 5.13 28.24
C PHE A 222 16.14 5.37 28.86
N SER A 223 16.14 5.94 30.07
CA SER A 223 14.93 6.31 30.77
C SER A 223 15.04 7.71 31.36
N PHE A 224 13.95 8.46 31.30
CA PHE A 224 13.87 9.81 31.87
C PHE A 224 12.46 10.13 32.36
N LEU A 225 12.37 11.15 33.21
CA LEU A 225 11.10 11.74 33.62
C LEU A 225 10.80 12.98 32.75
N PRO A 226 9.76 12.97 31.91
CA PRO A 226 9.47 14.08 31.01
C PRO A 226 9.14 15.39 31.72
N LYS A 227 9.76 16.46 31.23
CA LYS A 227 9.44 17.85 31.60
C LYS A 227 8.82 18.57 30.41
N PRO A 228 7.89 19.51 30.62
CA PRO A 228 7.40 20.38 29.55
C PRO A 228 8.56 21.07 28.82
N ALA A 229 8.40 21.25 27.53
CA ALA A 229 9.42 21.89 26.70
C ALA A 229 9.66 23.35 27.13
N ALA A 230 10.94 23.73 27.16
CA ALA A 230 11.35 25.12 27.35
C ALA A 230 11.53 25.85 26.00
N ASN A 231 11.75 27.17 26.05
CA ASN A 231 12.17 28.00 24.90
C ASN A 231 11.20 27.98 23.70
N GLY A 232 9.91 27.77 23.93
CA GLY A 232 8.90 27.78 22.87
C GLY A 232 8.91 26.55 21.97
N PHE A 233 9.63 25.48 22.36
CA PHE A 233 9.59 24.22 21.60
C PHE A 233 8.28 23.45 21.76
N ASN A 234 7.44 23.77 22.75
CA ASN A 234 6.13 23.13 22.95
C ASN A 234 5.17 23.19 21.74
N LYS A 235 5.48 23.99 20.71
CA LYS A 235 4.77 24.00 19.41
C LYS A 235 5.06 22.78 18.52
N TRP A 236 6.09 21.99 18.83
CA TRP A 236 6.46 20.79 18.08
C TRP A 236 5.68 19.60 18.63
N GLU A 237 4.68 19.16 17.86
CA GLU A 237 3.71 18.14 18.28
C GLU A 237 4.02 16.75 17.72
N LEU A 238 4.84 16.69 16.67
CA LEU A 238 5.35 15.47 16.04
C LEU A 238 6.87 15.42 16.14
N GLY A 239 7.42 14.23 16.36
CA GLY A 239 8.86 14.04 16.27
C GLY A 239 9.33 12.62 16.57
N ALA A 240 10.64 12.48 16.66
CA ALA A 240 11.33 11.22 16.92
C ALA A 240 12.54 11.45 17.85
N VAL A 241 12.94 10.38 18.56
CA VAL A 241 14.15 10.39 19.38
C VAL A 241 15.28 9.74 18.59
N ARG A 242 16.42 10.44 18.53
CA ARG A 242 17.67 9.99 17.91
C ARG A 242 18.67 9.56 18.96
N VAL A 243 19.33 8.44 18.71
CA VAL A 243 20.52 8.01 19.46
C VAL A 243 21.72 8.08 18.52
N SER A 244 22.72 8.87 18.87
CA SER A 244 23.93 9.10 18.06
C SER A 244 25.19 9.07 18.93
N PRO A 245 26.39 8.84 18.36
CA PRO A 245 27.65 8.92 19.12
C PRO A 245 27.87 10.28 19.81
N SER A 246 28.43 10.28 21.03
CA SER A 246 28.60 11.51 21.81
C SER A 246 29.71 12.45 21.32
N ASN A 247 30.57 11.98 20.41
CA ASN A 247 31.62 12.78 19.79
C ASN A 247 31.09 13.74 18.71
N TYR A 248 29.84 13.57 18.25
CA TYR A 248 29.20 14.52 17.36
C TYR A 248 28.57 15.67 18.15
N ALA A 249 28.56 16.87 17.55
CA ALA A 249 27.84 17.99 18.12
C ALA A 249 26.33 17.73 18.08
N ASP A 250 25.63 18.25 19.09
CA ASP A 250 24.17 18.21 19.18
C ASP A 250 23.52 18.70 17.87
N GLY A 251 22.53 17.96 17.38
CA GLY A 251 21.75 18.38 16.22
C GLY A 251 22.48 18.29 14.88
N MET A 252 23.67 17.70 14.82
CA MET A 252 24.38 17.51 13.56
C MET A 252 23.65 16.49 12.68
N TRP A 253 23.26 16.85 11.46
CA TRP A 253 22.68 15.94 10.47
C TRP A 253 23.73 14.99 9.87
N ASN A 254 23.24 13.89 9.26
CA ASN A 254 24.05 12.94 8.48
C ASN A 254 25.21 12.29 9.27
N VAL A 255 24.97 12.06 10.57
CA VAL A 255 25.86 11.31 11.47
C VAL A 255 25.29 9.91 11.72
N GLN A 256 26.15 8.95 12.08
CA GLN A 256 25.67 7.63 12.46
C GLN A 256 24.62 7.76 13.58
N ALA A 257 23.46 7.17 13.38
CA ALA A 257 22.36 7.25 14.33
C ALA A 257 21.34 6.12 14.13
N VAL A 258 20.61 5.85 15.21
CA VAL A 258 19.37 5.07 15.17
C VAL A 258 18.23 5.94 15.70
N TRP A 259 17.04 5.75 15.16
CA TRP A 259 15.87 6.57 15.44
C TRP A 259 14.71 5.74 15.95
N THR A 260 13.86 6.35 16.78
CA THR A 260 12.49 5.84 17.00
C THR A 260 11.63 6.15 15.79
N GLU A 261 10.45 5.52 15.72
CA GLU A 261 9.39 6.01 14.83
C GLU A 261 8.92 7.42 15.24
N ASP A 262 8.30 8.10 14.27
CA ASP A 262 7.46 9.26 14.53
C ASP A 262 6.42 8.95 15.59
N HIS A 263 6.18 9.88 16.51
CA HIS A 263 5.09 9.77 17.47
C HIS A 263 4.62 11.15 17.92
N ALA A 264 3.38 11.21 18.39
CA ALA A 264 2.86 12.38 19.06
C ALA A 264 3.68 12.71 20.31
N LEU A 265 4.17 13.94 20.40
CA LEU A 265 5.05 14.41 21.47
C LEU A 265 4.29 14.90 22.71
N ALA A 266 3.25 14.19 23.15
CA ALA A 266 2.42 14.58 24.31
C ALA A 266 3.25 14.88 25.58
N TRP A 267 4.30 14.06 25.82
CA TRP A 267 5.22 14.21 26.95
C TRP A 267 6.05 15.50 26.94
N HIS A 268 6.21 16.11 25.78
CA HIS A 268 6.98 17.33 25.52
C HIS A 268 6.11 18.60 25.59
N LEU A 269 4.79 18.48 25.44
CA LEU A 269 3.86 19.61 25.45
C LEU A 269 3.90 20.41 26.76
N ASP A 270 3.39 21.64 26.68
CA ASP A 270 3.46 22.60 27.78
C ASP A 270 2.55 22.26 28.98
N GLU A 271 2.65 23.09 30.01
CA GLU A 271 1.89 22.91 31.25
C GLU A 271 0.37 23.01 31.05
N SER A 272 -0.11 23.70 30.00
CA SER A 272 -1.55 23.82 29.74
C SER A 272 -2.15 22.48 29.29
N PHE A 273 -1.42 21.73 28.46
CA PHE A 273 -1.79 20.34 28.13
C PHE A 273 -1.82 19.44 29.36
N ARG A 274 -0.85 19.58 30.27
CA ARG A 274 -0.80 18.78 31.51
C ARG A 274 -1.90 19.12 32.51
N GLN A 275 -2.30 20.39 32.57
CA GLN A 275 -3.39 20.86 33.44
C GLN A 275 -4.74 20.38 32.93
N ASN A 276 -5.00 20.49 31.63
CA ASN A 276 -6.24 20.05 31.00
C ASN A 276 -6.05 19.70 29.53
N SER A 277 -5.59 18.47 29.28
CA SER A 277 -5.31 17.95 27.93
C SER A 277 -6.55 17.92 27.04
N THR A 278 -7.74 17.71 27.61
CA THR A 278 -8.99 17.71 26.86
C THR A 278 -9.29 19.08 26.26
N VAL A 279 -9.24 20.16 27.04
CA VAL A 279 -9.50 21.51 26.53
C VAL A 279 -8.45 21.91 25.49
N TRP A 280 -7.17 21.62 25.77
CA TRP A 280 -6.09 21.87 24.81
C TRP A 280 -6.33 21.15 23.47
N ALA A 281 -6.75 19.88 23.53
CA ALA A 281 -7.02 19.07 22.34
C ALA A 281 -8.26 19.55 21.57
N VAL A 282 -9.30 20.05 22.25
CA VAL A 282 -10.47 20.66 21.59
C VAL A 282 -10.06 21.88 20.78
N ASP A 283 -9.25 22.78 21.34
CA ASP A 283 -8.81 23.99 20.63
C ASP A 283 -8.03 23.62 19.34
N LYS A 284 -7.19 22.58 19.42
CA LYS A 284 -6.45 22.05 18.27
C LYS A 284 -7.37 21.39 17.23
N CYS A 285 -8.35 20.60 17.69
CA CYS A 285 -9.33 19.96 16.81
C CYS A 285 -10.16 21.00 16.03
N LEU A 286 -10.60 22.07 16.70
CA LEU A 286 -11.36 23.15 16.05
C LEU A 286 -10.51 23.96 15.06
N ALA A 287 -9.25 24.22 15.38
CA ALA A 287 -8.32 24.86 14.45
C ALA A 287 -8.08 24.00 13.20
N TRP A 288 -7.94 22.68 13.38
CA TRP A 288 -7.81 21.73 12.28
C TRP A 288 -9.09 21.65 11.43
N ASP A 289 -10.28 21.61 12.03
CA ASP A 289 -11.55 21.65 11.28
C ASP A 289 -11.64 22.92 10.40
N GLN A 290 -11.23 24.08 10.93
CA GLN A 290 -11.20 25.33 10.17
C GLN A 290 -10.23 25.27 8.98
N LEU A 291 -9.05 24.67 9.15
CA LEU A 291 -8.08 24.46 8.08
C LEU A 291 -8.64 23.54 7.00
N GLU A 292 -9.18 22.38 7.38
CA GLU A 292 -9.75 21.41 6.44
C GLU A 292 -10.90 21.98 5.61
N ASN A 293 -11.73 22.87 6.19
CA ASN A 293 -12.77 23.59 5.44
C ASN A 293 -12.22 24.52 4.34
N GLN A 294 -10.93 24.89 4.39
CA GLN A 294 -10.26 25.74 3.40
C GLN A 294 -9.46 24.93 2.37
N LEU A 295 -9.14 23.67 2.67
CA LEU A 295 -8.35 22.81 1.79
C LEU A 295 -9.20 22.19 0.68
N PRO A 296 -8.58 21.83 -0.46
CA PRO A 296 -9.25 21.05 -1.50
C PRO A 296 -9.82 19.73 -0.98
N ASN A 297 -10.96 19.35 -1.56
CA ASN A 297 -11.58 18.06 -1.30
C ASN A 297 -10.89 16.98 -2.15
N PHE A 298 -10.35 15.96 -1.48
CA PHE A 298 -9.65 14.84 -2.11
C PHE A 298 -10.50 13.55 -2.21
N LEU A 299 -11.68 13.51 -1.59
CA LEU A 299 -12.50 12.31 -1.44
C LEU A 299 -13.01 11.74 -2.77
N SER A 300 -13.02 12.53 -3.84
CA SER A 300 -13.42 12.08 -5.17
C SER A 300 -12.35 11.26 -5.90
N GLU A 301 -11.08 11.36 -5.49
CA GLU A 301 -9.97 10.68 -6.17
C GLU A 301 -9.56 9.34 -5.54
N ILE A 302 -9.95 9.13 -4.28
CA ILE A 302 -9.60 7.91 -3.55
C ILE A 302 -10.50 6.75 -3.97
N ILE A 303 -9.92 5.54 -3.93
CA ILE A 303 -10.65 4.31 -4.21
C ILE A 303 -11.59 3.96 -3.05
N ASP A 304 -12.75 3.37 -3.37
CA ASP A 304 -13.66 2.85 -2.35
C ASP A 304 -13.09 1.59 -1.70
N CYS A 305 -13.38 1.39 -0.43
CA CYS A 305 -12.99 0.18 0.28
C CYS A 305 -13.73 -1.06 -0.20
N PRO A 306 -13.08 -2.23 -0.17
CA PRO A 306 -13.75 -3.52 -0.30
C PRO A 306 -14.90 -3.65 0.71
N CYS A 307 -15.97 -4.34 0.32
CA CYS A 307 -17.15 -4.45 1.18
C CYS A 307 -16.94 -5.42 2.36
N THR A 308 -16.05 -6.40 2.20
CA THR A 308 -15.80 -7.45 3.18
C THR A 308 -14.30 -7.65 3.42
N LEU A 309 -13.96 -8.18 4.59
CA LEU A 309 -12.58 -8.57 4.90
C LEU A 309 -12.02 -9.59 3.90
N ALA A 310 -12.87 -10.51 3.40
CA ALA A 310 -12.47 -11.49 2.39
C ALA A 310 -12.03 -10.80 1.08
N GLN A 311 -12.86 -9.88 0.56
CA GLN A 311 -12.50 -9.08 -0.61
C GLN A 311 -11.23 -8.26 -0.37
N ALA A 312 -11.08 -7.67 0.82
CA ALA A 312 -9.91 -6.86 1.17
C ALA A 312 -8.59 -7.64 1.15
N ARG A 313 -8.63 -8.91 1.54
CA ARG A 313 -7.46 -9.80 1.52
C ARG A 313 -7.20 -10.42 0.16
N ALA A 314 -8.23 -10.52 -0.68
CA ALA A 314 -8.17 -11.07 -2.03
C ALA A 314 -7.75 -10.03 -3.10
N ASP A 315 -8.08 -8.75 -2.91
CA ASP A 315 -7.77 -7.66 -3.84
C ASP A 315 -6.34 -7.13 -3.65
N THR A 316 -5.37 -8.03 -3.82
CA THR A 316 -3.95 -7.77 -3.54
C THR A 316 -3.29 -6.85 -4.58
N GLY A 317 -3.96 -6.51 -5.68
CA GLY A 317 -3.50 -5.54 -6.68
C GLY A 317 -3.68 -4.08 -6.25
N ARG A 318 -4.69 -3.79 -5.41
CA ARG A 318 -5.03 -2.42 -4.98
C ARG A 318 -4.84 -2.17 -3.50
N PHE A 319 -4.94 -3.22 -2.68
CA PHE A 319 -4.86 -3.11 -1.23
C PHE A 319 -3.75 -3.99 -0.65
N HIS A 320 -3.15 -3.51 0.42
CA HIS A 320 -2.14 -4.23 1.17
C HIS A 320 -2.37 -4.07 2.67
N THR A 321 -2.08 -5.11 3.43
CA THR A 321 -2.22 -5.13 4.89
C THR A 321 -1.54 -3.95 5.56
N ASP A 322 -2.25 -3.33 6.51
CA ASP A 322 -1.73 -2.28 7.37
C ASP A 322 -0.80 -2.88 8.45
N TYR A 323 0.41 -2.34 8.59
CA TYR A 323 1.40 -2.88 9.53
C TYR A 323 1.05 -2.65 11.01
N GLY A 324 0.14 -1.71 11.32
CA GLY A 324 -0.39 -1.44 12.65
C GLY A 324 -1.67 -2.20 13.01
N CYS A 325 -2.31 -2.89 12.06
CA CYS A 325 -3.54 -3.65 12.28
C CYS A 325 -3.61 -4.88 11.34
N ASP A 326 -2.79 -5.88 11.67
CA ASP A 326 -2.66 -7.15 10.94
C ASP A 326 -3.10 -8.36 11.80
N ILE A 327 -4.20 -9.01 11.43
CA ILE A 327 -4.76 -10.18 12.14
C ILE A 327 -3.76 -11.34 12.23
N GLU A 328 -2.88 -11.50 11.23
CA GLU A 328 -1.90 -12.60 11.17
C GLU A 328 -0.77 -12.41 12.20
N LYS A 329 -0.61 -11.18 12.71
CA LYS A 329 0.36 -10.83 13.75
C LYS A 329 -0.28 -10.59 15.12
N GLY A 330 -1.56 -10.93 15.30
CA GLY A 330 -2.27 -10.79 16.58
C GLY A 330 -2.75 -9.37 16.89
N SER A 331 -3.02 -8.56 15.86
CA SER A 331 -3.59 -7.20 15.85
C SER A 331 -3.94 -6.51 17.18
N VAL A 332 -3.33 -5.34 17.38
CA VAL A 332 -3.81 -4.28 18.27
C VAL A 332 -4.04 -3.02 17.43
N CYS A 333 -5.27 -2.86 16.93
CA CYS A 333 -5.63 -1.78 16.01
C CYS A 333 -5.86 -0.46 16.77
N THR A 334 -4.77 0.15 17.25
CA THR A 334 -4.77 1.29 18.18
C THR A 334 -5.64 2.45 17.73
N TYR A 335 -5.58 2.80 16.45
CA TYR A 335 -6.35 3.90 15.87
C TYR A 335 -7.71 3.47 15.30
N HIS A 336 -8.00 2.16 15.31
CA HIS A 336 -9.23 1.59 14.77
C HIS A 336 -9.86 0.58 15.76
N PRO A 337 -10.26 1.01 16.97
CA PRO A 337 -10.85 0.12 17.95
C PRO A 337 -12.10 -0.58 17.40
N GLY A 338 -12.24 -1.87 17.71
CA GLY A 338 -13.29 -2.74 17.17
C GLY A 338 -12.91 -3.44 15.86
N SER A 339 -11.85 -3.00 15.18
CA SER A 339 -11.30 -3.68 14.01
C SER A 339 -10.33 -4.80 14.41
N VAL A 340 -10.25 -5.84 13.59
CA VAL A 340 -9.28 -6.94 13.71
C VAL A 340 -8.26 -6.97 12.59
N HIS A 341 -8.51 -6.22 11.50
CA HIS A 341 -7.63 -6.14 10.35
C HIS A 341 -7.91 -4.85 9.58
N CYS A 342 -6.87 -4.20 9.09
CA CYS A 342 -6.99 -3.10 8.15
C CYS A 342 -6.10 -3.34 6.93
N VAL A 343 -6.53 -2.81 5.78
CA VAL A 343 -5.73 -2.70 4.57
C VAL A 343 -5.64 -1.24 4.15
N ARG A 344 -4.57 -0.88 3.46
CA ARG A 344 -4.39 0.43 2.83
C ARG A 344 -4.39 0.27 1.32
N ALA A 345 -4.97 1.24 0.62
CA ALA A 345 -4.71 1.40 -0.80
C ALA A 345 -3.19 1.52 -1.00
N ILE A 346 -2.64 0.85 -2.01
CA ILE A 346 -1.19 0.86 -2.27
C ILE A 346 -0.76 2.20 -2.88
N GLN A 347 -1.63 2.75 -3.73
CA GLN A 347 -1.37 3.95 -4.50
C GLN A 347 -2.10 5.14 -3.89
N ALA A 348 -1.38 6.26 -3.79
CA ALA A 348 -1.98 7.54 -3.43
C ALA A 348 -2.77 8.13 -4.60
N SER A 349 -3.70 9.04 -4.27
CA SER A 349 -4.44 9.79 -5.28
C SER A 349 -3.50 10.69 -6.11
N PRO A 350 -3.75 10.84 -7.41
CA PRO A 350 -2.81 11.49 -8.32
C PRO A 350 -2.62 12.99 -8.03
N GLU A 351 -3.70 13.75 -7.80
CA GLU A 351 -3.63 15.20 -7.59
C GLU A 351 -3.25 15.53 -6.14
N TYR A 352 -3.97 14.93 -5.19
CA TYR A 352 -3.88 15.32 -3.78
C TYR A 352 -2.96 14.46 -2.93
N ALA A 353 -2.45 13.34 -3.45
CA ALA A 353 -1.65 12.36 -2.70
C ALA A 353 -2.37 11.76 -1.50
N ALA A 354 -3.69 11.65 -1.60
CA ALA A 354 -4.53 11.10 -0.55
C ALA A 354 -4.48 9.56 -0.53
N GLY A 355 -4.70 8.97 0.64
CA GLY A 355 -4.79 7.53 0.83
C GLY A 355 -6.19 7.06 1.25
N GLN A 356 -6.35 5.74 1.29
CA GLN A 356 -7.54 5.10 1.84
C GLN A 356 -7.10 3.95 2.74
N GLN A 357 -7.59 3.96 3.98
CA GLN A 357 -7.45 2.86 4.93
C GLN A 357 -8.84 2.23 5.17
N CYS A 358 -8.89 0.90 5.08
CA CYS A 358 -10.12 0.12 5.15
C CYS A 358 -10.00 -0.91 6.27
N CYS A 359 -10.86 -0.81 7.27
CA CYS A 359 -10.78 -1.59 8.50
C CYS A 359 -12.04 -2.43 8.70
N TYR A 360 -11.86 -3.65 9.18
CA TYR A 360 -12.91 -4.65 9.29
C TYR A 360 -12.96 -5.25 10.70
N ASP A 361 -14.16 -5.52 11.16
CA ASP A 361 -14.39 -6.21 12.44
C ASP A 361 -14.23 -7.73 12.31
N ASN A 362 -14.40 -8.44 13.42
CA ASN A 362 -14.27 -9.89 13.47
C ASN A 362 -15.35 -10.66 12.69
N THR A 363 -16.44 -10.01 12.28
CA THR A 363 -17.47 -10.58 11.42
C THR A 363 -17.12 -10.44 9.94
N GLY A 364 -16.07 -9.67 9.64
CA GLY A 364 -15.63 -9.34 8.28
C GLY A 364 -16.38 -8.15 7.67
N ALA A 365 -17.20 -7.44 8.46
CA ALA A 365 -17.89 -6.24 8.02
C ALA A 365 -16.97 -5.02 8.12
N GLN A 366 -17.11 -4.10 7.16
CA GLN A 366 -16.38 -2.83 7.19
C GLN A 366 -16.84 -1.98 8.38
N VAL A 367 -15.90 -1.49 9.19
CA VAL A 367 -16.18 -0.54 10.27
C VAL A 367 -16.27 0.86 9.65
N LEU A 368 -17.37 1.58 9.89
CA LEU A 368 -17.59 2.93 9.36
C LEU A 368 -17.43 4.00 10.44
N THR A 369 -16.87 5.17 10.07
CA THR A 369 -16.67 6.31 10.98
C THR A 369 -17.98 6.88 11.49
N ALA A 370 -19.07 6.67 10.74
CA ALA A 370 -20.40 7.08 11.15
C ALA A 370 -21.05 6.16 12.21
N ASP A 371 -20.43 5.01 12.52
CA ASP A 371 -20.91 4.03 13.51
C ASP A 371 -19.94 3.79 14.66
N SER A 372 -18.65 4.00 14.44
CA SER A 372 -17.59 3.69 15.39
C SER A 372 -16.43 4.65 15.24
N ILE A 373 -15.79 4.96 16.37
CA ILE A 373 -14.55 5.75 16.36
C ILE A 373 -13.41 5.06 15.62
N GLY A 374 -13.48 3.74 15.46
CA GLY A 374 -12.49 2.94 14.74
C GLY A 374 -12.80 2.67 13.28
N GLY A 375 -13.62 3.54 12.67
CA GLY A 375 -14.02 3.41 11.27
C GLY A 375 -12.86 3.43 10.28
N SER A 376 -13.13 2.93 9.08
CA SER A 376 -12.28 3.05 7.89
C SER A 376 -12.14 4.52 7.51
N THR A 377 -10.93 5.02 7.30
CA THR A 377 -10.69 6.45 7.06
C THR A 377 -10.05 6.70 5.70
N PRO A 378 -10.52 7.68 4.94
CA PRO A 378 -9.72 8.26 3.88
C PRO A 378 -8.65 9.17 4.52
N ASP A 379 -7.43 9.20 3.99
CA ASP A 379 -6.33 9.98 4.56
C ASP A 379 -5.95 11.10 3.60
N ARG A 380 -5.77 12.34 4.09
CA ARG A 380 -5.35 13.46 3.21
C ARG A 380 -3.95 13.23 2.67
N ALA A 381 -3.08 12.67 3.50
CA ALA A 381 -1.74 12.28 3.13
C ALA A 381 -1.64 10.76 3.17
N HIS A 382 -1.28 10.16 2.04
CA HIS A 382 -0.99 8.75 1.97
C HIS A 382 0.18 8.40 2.92
N ASP A 383 -0.01 7.41 3.80
CA ASP A 383 0.99 7.00 4.80
C ASP A 383 2.38 6.75 4.19
N TRP A 384 2.44 6.18 2.99
CA TRP A 384 3.71 5.86 2.33
C TRP A 384 4.26 7.00 1.48
N GLY A 385 3.60 8.17 1.51
CA GLY A 385 3.86 9.29 0.62
C GLY A 385 3.42 9.00 -0.82
N SER A 386 3.81 9.87 -1.73
CA SER A 386 3.54 9.71 -3.17
C SER A 386 4.52 10.52 -4.03
N PRO A 387 5.06 9.99 -5.14
CA PRO A 387 5.81 10.79 -6.10
C PRO A 387 4.97 11.95 -6.70
N PRO A 388 5.56 13.12 -7.02
CA PRO A 388 6.89 13.54 -6.60
C PRO A 388 6.92 13.75 -5.09
N TYR A 389 7.82 13.04 -4.43
CA TYR A 389 8.04 13.11 -3.00
C TYR A 389 8.53 14.51 -2.57
N LYS A 390 8.89 14.66 -1.28
CA LYS A 390 9.59 15.81 -0.68
C LYS A 390 8.74 17.04 -0.34
N ARG A 391 7.48 17.11 -0.78
CA ARG A 391 6.59 18.24 -0.45
C ARG A 391 5.32 17.74 0.23
N PRO A 392 4.80 18.43 1.24
CA PRO A 392 3.49 18.07 1.78
C PRO A 392 2.38 18.13 0.70
N PRO A 393 1.35 17.27 0.81
CA PRO A 393 1.16 16.21 1.79
C PRO A 393 1.78 14.86 1.34
N ARG A 394 2.82 14.90 0.48
CA ARG A 394 3.46 13.73 -0.16
C ARG A 394 4.65 13.17 0.62
N ILE A 395 5.01 13.72 1.78
CA ILE A 395 6.19 13.29 2.53
C ILE A 395 5.86 11.96 3.25
N PRO A 396 6.60 10.87 2.98
CA PRO A 396 6.29 9.54 3.53
C PRO A 396 6.29 9.52 5.06
N GLY A 397 5.17 9.13 5.65
CA GLY A 397 4.95 9.08 7.10
C GLY A 397 4.59 10.41 7.69
N GLN A 398 5.45 11.42 7.55
CA GLN A 398 5.30 12.66 8.30
C GLN A 398 4.06 13.48 7.90
N SER A 399 3.73 13.56 6.61
CA SER A 399 2.49 14.27 6.19
C SER A 399 1.24 13.57 6.71
N HIS A 400 1.21 12.22 6.73
CA HIS A 400 0.13 11.43 7.30
C HIS A 400 -0.02 11.68 8.81
N TRP A 401 1.11 11.72 9.53
CA TRP A 401 1.10 12.09 10.94
C TRP A 401 0.52 13.49 11.19
N VAL A 402 0.93 14.49 10.41
CA VAL A 402 0.49 15.88 10.57
C VAL A 402 -1.01 16.03 10.30
N TYR A 403 -1.52 15.48 9.20
CA TYR A 403 -2.90 15.76 8.76
C TYR A 403 -3.95 14.76 9.22
N ASP A 404 -3.56 13.51 9.50
CA ASP A 404 -4.51 12.42 9.71
C ASP A 404 -4.36 11.76 11.09
N VAL A 405 -3.14 11.59 11.61
CA VAL A 405 -2.94 10.94 12.93
C VAL A 405 -3.03 11.94 14.08
N LEU A 406 -2.33 13.08 14.03
CA LEU A 406 -2.39 14.11 15.08
C LEU A 406 -3.79 14.72 15.20
N SER A 407 -4.48 14.92 14.08
CA SER A 407 -5.87 15.38 14.08
C SER A 407 -6.81 14.38 14.74
N PHE A 408 -6.58 13.06 14.55
CA PHE A 408 -7.29 12.03 15.29
C PHE A 408 -6.97 12.08 16.79
N TYR A 409 -5.71 12.34 17.17
CA TYR A 409 -5.36 12.57 18.57
C TYR A 409 -6.13 13.75 19.18
N TYR A 410 -6.16 14.88 18.50
CA TYR A 410 -6.85 16.09 18.97
C TYR A 410 -8.35 15.87 19.12
N CYS A 411 -8.98 15.29 18.09
CA CYS A 411 -10.44 15.20 18.04
C CYS A 411 -11.01 13.97 18.75
N CYS A 412 -10.27 12.86 18.83
CA CYS A 412 -10.82 11.57 19.28
C CYS A 412 -10.13 10.94 20.49
N LEU A 413 -8.80 11.02 20.59
CA LEU A 413 -8.07 10.29 21.62
C LEU A 413 -7.81 11.12 22.88
N TRP A 414 -7.46 12.39 22.72
CA TRP A 414 -7.25 13.33 23.83
C TRP A 414 -8.50 14.17 24.13
N SER A 415 -9.49 14.17 23.24
CA SER A 415 -10.82 14.74 23.47
C SER A 415 -11.93 13.87 22.88
N ASP A 416 -13.18 14.11 23.28
CA ASP A 416 -14.36 13.36 22.83
C ASP A 416 -15.16 14.16 21.79
N ASN A 417 -14.50 14.56 20.70
CA ASN A 417 -15.06 15.43 19.65
C ASN A 417 -14.87 14.85 18.24
N CYS A 418 -14.91 13.52 18.13
CA CYS A 418 -14.66 12.80 16.88
C CYS A 418 -15.52 13.22 15.69
N GLN A 419 -16.70 13.81 15.93
CA GLN A 419 -17.57 14.28 14.87
C GLN A 419 -16.88 15.27 13.91
N TYR A 420 -15.94 16.10 14.40
CA TYR A 420 -15.19 17.01 13.54
C TYR A 420 -14.22 16.24 12.64
N TYR A 421 -13.58 15.19 13.18
CA TYR A 421 -12.71 14.33 12.39
C TYR A 421 -13.49 13.59 11.30
N PHE A 422 -14.59 12.93 11.66
CA PHE A 422 -15.39 12.14 10.72
C PHE A 422 -16.12 12.99 9.67
N LYS A 423 -16.37 14.28 9.93
CA LYS A 423 -16.84 15.22 8.92
C LYS A 423 -15.88 15.30 7.72
N HIS A 424 -14.57 15.31 7.97
CA HIS A 424 -13.54 15.43 6.92
C HIS A 424 -12.90 14.10 6.52
N ARG A 425 -13.11 13.07 7.33
CA ARG A 425 -12.60 11.70 7.12
C ARG A 425 -13.76 10.69 7.10
N PRO A 426 -14.81 10.88 6.27
CA PRO A 426 -15.92 9.95 6.22
C PRO A 426 -15.48 8.65 5.53
N SER A 427 -15.85 7.49 6.07
CA SER A 427 -15.61 6.23 5.38
C SER A 427 -16.23 6.26 3.98
N SER A 428 -15.49 5.80 2.97
CA SER A 428 -15.99 5.68 1.59
C SER A 428 -17.17 4.70 1.46
N ALA A 429 -17.40 3.88 2.48
CA ALA A 429 -18.22 2.68 2.40
C ALA A 429 -17.71 1.80 1.24
N CYS A 430 -18.60 1.02 0.62
CA CYS A 430 -18.21 0.14 -0.48
C CYS A 430 -19.19 0.18 -1.67
N ARG A 431 -20.03 1.22 -1.78
CA ARG A 431 -21.11 1.26 -2.78
C ARG A 431 -20.58 1.28 -4.23
N ARG A 432 -19.41 1.88 -4.49
CA ARG A 432 -18.81 1.92 -5.84
C ARG A 432 -17.63 0.96 -5.97
N TYR A 433 -17.28 0.22 -4.90
CA TYR A 433 -16.27 -0.81 -4.98
C TYR A 433 -16.70 -1.89 -5.97
N LYS A 434 -15.78 -2.26 -6.87
CA LYS A 434 -15.91 -3.35 -7.82
C LYS A 434 -14.69 -4.26 -7.62
N PRO A 435 -14.88 -5.53 -7.23
CA PRO A 435 -13.78 -6.49 -7.13
C PRO A 435 -13.04 -6.63 -8.47
N PRO A 436 -11.72 -6.92 -8.48
CA PRO A 436 -11.02 -7.28 -9.69
C PRO A 436 -11.49 -8.64 -10.23
N SER A 437 -11.33 -8.87 -11.53
CA SER A 437 -11.42 -10.20 -12.12
C SER A 437 -10.07 -10.91 -12.01
N SER A 438 -10.08 -12.23 -11.88
CA SER A 438 -8.86 -13.02 -11.73
C SER A 438 -8.70 -14.04 -12.86
N ALA A 439 -7.46 -14.24 -13.29
CA ALA A 439 -7.06 -15.31 -14.20
C ALA A 439 -5.81 -15.99 -13.65
N VAL A 440 -5.60 -17.28 -13.95
CA VAL A 440 -4.50 -18.05 -13.38
C VAL A 440 -3.87 -19.02 -14.37
N VAL A 441 -2.56 -19.20 -14.25
CA VAL A 441 -1.80 -20.30 -14.83
C VAL A 441 -1.10 -21.10 -13.74
N PHE A 442 -1.23 -22.43 -13.76
CA PHE A 442 -0.74 -23.35 -12.72
C PHE A 442 -0.52 -24.74 -13.30
N GLY A 443 0.22 -25.62 -12.59
CA GLY A 443 0.50 -26.97 -13.08
C GLY A 443 1.29 -26.98 -14.39
N ASP A 444 0.91 -27.83 -15.34
CA ASP A 444 1.69 -28.08 -16.56
C ASP A 444 1.16 -27.49 -17.88
N PRO A 445 1.36 -26.19 -18.09
CA PRO A 445 0.46 -25.21 -17.53
C PRO A 445 -1.01 -25.40 -17.97
N HIS A 446 -1.89 -25.42 -16.98
CA HIS A 446 -3.33 -25.19 -17.09
C HIS A 446 -3.65 -23.71 -16.90
N PHE A 447 -4.66 -23.23 -17.61
CA PHE A 447 -5.11 -21.84 -17.62
C PHE A 447 -6.58 -21.77 -17.24
N ILE A 448 -6.93 -20.74 -16.46
CA ILE A 448 -8.31 -20.28 -16.28
C ILE A 448 -8.30 -18.79 -16.64
N THR A 449 -9.08 -18.41 -17.65
CA THR A 449 -9.22 -17.04 -18.14
C THR A 449 -10.03 -16.17 -17.18
N PHE A 450 -10.07 -14.85 -17.43
CA PHE A 450 -10.86 -13.93 -16.62
C PHE A 450 -12.36 -14.26 -16.61
N ASP A 451 -12.88 -14.88 -17.69
CA ASP A 451 -14.28 -15.25 -17.83
C ASP A 451 -14.53 -16.75 -17.53
N GLY A 452 -13.53 -17.44 -16.97
CA GLY A 452 -13.66 -18.80 -16.43
C GLY A 452 -13.45 -19.94 -17.43
N VAL A 453 -12.94 -19.68 -18.64
CA VAL A 453 -12.56 -20.73 -19.59
C VAL A 453 -11.33 -21.45 -19.08
N SER A 454 -11.47 -22.76 -18.90
CA SER A 454 -10.41 -23.65 -18.44
C SER A 454 -9.82 -24.45 -19.61
N TYR A 455 -8.51 -24.43 -19.81
CA TYR A 455 -7.82 -25.23 -20.82
C TYR A 455 -6.35 -25.52 -20.46
N SER A 456 -5.70 -26.42 -21.17
CA SER A 456 -4.27 -26.74 -21.00
C SER A 456 -3.46 -26.33 -22.22
N PHE A 457 -2.28 -25.74 -22.01
CA PHE A 457 -1.38 -25.38 -23.10
C PHE A 457 0.09 -25.67 -22.75
N ASN A 458 0.56 -26.85 -23.15
CA ASN A 458 1.93 -27.33 -22.94
C ASN A 458 2.91 -26.84 -24.04
N GLY A 459 2.96 -25.54 -24.30
CA GLY A 459 3.96 -24.97 -25.21
C GLY A 459 5.35 -24.95 -24.58
N LYS A 460 6.42 -25.02 -25.38
CA LYS A 460 7.80 -24.70 -24.97
C LYS A 460 8.19 -23.37 -25.58
N GLY A 461 8.32 -22.32 -24.77
CA GLY A 461 8.48 -20.97 -25.32
C GLY A 461 8.21 -19.83 -24.33
N GLU A 462 8.00 -18.65 -24.87
CA GLU A 462 7.59 -17.44 -24.16
C GLU A 462 6.32 -16.88 -24.79
N TYR A 463 5.31 -16.61 -23.97
CA TYR A 463 3.96 -16.28 -24.42
C TYR A 463 3.41 -15.06 -23.68
N THR A 464 2.57 -14.28 -24.38
CA THR A 464 1.81 -13.19 -23.75
C THR A 464 0.66 -13.80 -22.95
N LEU A 465 0.74 -13.70 -21.62
CA LEU A 465 -0.36 -14.13 -20.73
C LEU A 465 -1.53 -13.16 -20.86
N VAL A 466 -1.24 -11.86 -20.73
CA VAL A 466 -2.21 -10.79 -20.98
C VAL A 466 -1.50 -9.51 -21.40
N THR A 467 -2.12 -8.78 -22.32
CA THR A 467 -1.77 -7.40 -22.64
C THR A 467 -3.04 -6.56 -22.79
N SER A 468 -2.94 -5.28 -22.45
CA SER A 468 -3.98 -4.29 -22.72
C SER A 468 -3.36 -2.97 -23.17
N LYS A 469 -4.06 -2.27 -24.07
CA LYS A 469 -3.72 -0.88 -24.41
C LYS A 469 -4.00 0.08 -23.25
N ILE A 470 -4.93 -0.28 -22.35
CA ILE A 470 -5.16 0.44 -21.12
C ILE A 470 -3.90 0.33 -20.29
N LYS A 471 -3.32 1.49 -19.96
CA LYS A 471 -2.07 1.59 -19.20
C LYS A 471 -0.89 0.84 -19.85
N SER A 472 -0.97 0.50 -21.14
CA SER A 472 0.04 -0.32 -21.84
C SER A 472 0.49 -1.57 -21.04
N LEU A 473 -0.43 -2.20 -20.30
CA LEU A 473 -0.12 -3.34 -19.45
C LEU A 473 0.34 -4.54 -20.29
N THR A 474 1.43 -5.18 -19.87
CA THR A 474 1.96 -6.39 -20.51
C THR A 474 2.47 -7.37 -19.46
N ILE A 475 1.98 -8.60 -19.49
CA ILE A 475 2.41 -9.72 -18.64
C ILE A 475 2.70 -10.92 -19.55
N GLN A 476 3.91 -11.47 -19.43
CA GLN A 476 4.43 -12.56 -20.26
C GLN A 476 4.89 -13.71 -19.37
N GLY A 477 4.74 -14.94 -19.85
CA GLY A 477 5.17 -16.16 -19.16
C GLY A 477 6.10 -17.00 -20.02
N ARG A 478 7.17 -17.53 -19.42
CA ARG A 478 8.07 -18.52 -20.02
C ARG A 478 7.70 -19.90 -19.52
N THR A 479 7.59 -20.84 -20.45
CA THR A 479 7.36 -22.25 -20.16
C THR A 479 8.51 -23.12 -20.67
N GLU A 480 8.92 -24.06 -19.83
CA GLU A 480 10.05 -24.97 -20.07
C GLU A 480 9.64 -26.41 -19.84
N PRO A 481 10.25 -27.39 -20.54
CA PRO A 481 10.00 -28.80 -20.25
C PRO A 481 10.27 -29.13 -18.78
N VAL A 482 9.36 -29.88 -18.15
CA VAL A 482 9.52 -30.32 -16.75
C VAL A 482 10.82 -31.12 -16.58
N ASN A 483 11.15 -31.94 -17.59
CA ASN A 483 12.45 -32.56 -17.77
C ASN A 483 12.66 -32.93 -19.26
N GLU A 484 13.78 -33.57 -19.58
CA GLU A 484 14.13 -33.94 -20.96
C GLU A 484 13.31 -35.11 -21.54
N THR A 485 12.68 -35.94 -20.70
CA THR A 485 12.01 -37.19 -21.12
C THR A 485 10.48 -37.07 -21.16
N ILE A 486 9.93 -36.12 -20.41
CA ILE A 486 8.51 -35.86 -20.26
C ILE A 486 8.11 -34.77 -21.24
N LYS A 487 7.10 -35.07 -22.06
CA LYS A 487 6.52 -34.12 -23.01
C LYS A 487 5.43 -33.27 -22.35
N ALA A 488 5.78 -32.63 -21.24
CA ALA A 488 5.00 -31.59 -20.56
C ALA A 488 5.92 -30.41 -20.20
N THR A 489 5.34 -29.22 -20.09
CA THR A 489 6.05 -27.99 -19.69
C THR A 489 5.50 -27.43 -18.39
N GLN A 490 6.25 -26.54 -17.75
CA GLN A 490 5.83 -25.78 -16.58
C GLN A 490 6.24 -24.33 -16.75
N ILE A 491 5.55 -23.41 -16.06
CA ILE A 491 5.97 -22.01 -16.04
C ILE A 491 7.23 -21.84 -15.17
N THR A 492 8.22 -21.11 -15.68
CA THR A 492 9.52 -20.93 -15.00
C THR A 492 9.91 -19.46 -14.82
N SER A 493 9.28 -18.55 -15.56
CA SER A 493 9.47 -17.11 -15.41
C SER A 493 8.22 -16.36 -15.83
N VAL A 494 7.92 -15.24 -15.16
CA VAL A 494 6.89 -14.27 -15.55
C VAL A 494 7.49 -12.88 -15.51
N ALA A 495 7.38 -12.15 -16.62
CA ALA A 495 7.86 -10.79 -16.75
C ALA A 495 6.70 -9.83 -17.05
N MET A 496 6.71 -8.67 -16.40
CA MET A 496 5.57 -7.75 -16.39
C MET A 496 6.00 -6.28 -16.36
N LYS A 497 5.17 -5.43 -16.97
CA LYS A 497 5.34 -3.98 -17.05
C LYS A 497 4.01 -3.28 -17.29
N GLU A 498 3.85 -2.07 -16.74
CA GLU A 498 2.76 -1.14 -17.02
C GLU A 498 3.32 0.24 -17.39
N GLU A 499 2.80 0.90 -18.42
CA GLU A 499 3.22 2.23 -18.89
C GLU A 499 4.76 2.46 -18.86
N LEU A 500 5.20 3.38 -17.99
CA LEU A 500 6.60 3.75 -17.75
C LEU A 500 7.17 3.10 -16.48
N SER A 501 6.48 2.13 -15.90
CA SER A 501 6.96 1.39 -14.74
C SER A 501 8.30 0.71 -15.02
N ASP A 502 8.99 0.36 -13.95
CA ASP A 502 10.08 -0.60 -14.01
C ASP A 502 9.59 -1.96 -14.51
N VAL A 503 10.49 -2.71 -15.16
CA VAL A 503 10.23 -4.10 -15.58
C VAL A 503 10.56 -5.03 -14.44
N ILE A 504 9.59 -5.87 -14.08
CA ILE A 504 9.73 -6.89 -13.06
C ILE A 504 9.69 -8.26 -13.71
N GLU A 505 10.68 -9.10 -13.44
CA GLU A 505 10.67 -10.52 -13.78
C GLU A 505 10.73 -11.34 -12.48
N VAL A 506 9.84 -12.32 -12.34
CA VAL A 506 9.86 -13.29 -11.25
C VAL A 506 10.07 -14.66 -11.88
N ARG A 507 11.15 -15.35 -11.48
CA ARG A 507 11.54 -16.64 -12.06
C ARG A 507 11.95 -17.65 -11.00
N LEU A 508 11.98 -18.93 -11.36
CA LEU A 508 12.57 -19.97 -10.53
C LEU A 508 14.07 -19.72 -10.35
N ASP A 509 14.57 -19.88 -9.12
CA ASP A 509 16.00 -19.94 -8.88
C ASP A 509 16.62 -21.21 -9.49
N SER A 510 17.96 -21.28 -9.56
CA SER A 510 18.65 -22.45 -10.11
C SER A 510 18.38 -23.76 -9.35
N GLY A 511 17.90 -23.68 -8.11
CA GLY A 511 17.56 -24.84 -7.28
C GLY A 511 16.11 -25.30 -7.40
N HIS A 512 15.26 -24.50 -8.05
CA HIS A 512 13.80 -24.65 -8.11
C HIS A 512 13.15 -24.71 -6.71
N VAL A 513 13.75 -24.03 -5.73
CA VAL A 513 13.28 -24.01 -4.33
C VAL A 513 12.84 -22.62 -3.88
N SER A 514 13.21 -21.58 -4.62
CA SER A 514 12.80 -20.21 -4.34
C SER A 514 12.53 -19.43 -5.64
N LEU A 515 11.91 -18.26 -5.49
CA LEU A 515 11.67 -17.31 -6.55
C LEU A 515 12.76 -16.22 -6.51
N GLU A 516 13.38 -15.97 -7.65
CA GLU A 516 14.22 -14.81 -7.89
C GLU A 516 13.39 -13.68 -8.51
N VAL A 517 13.55 -12.46 -7.99
CA VAL A 517 12.93 -11.26 -8.56
C VAL A 517 14.00 -10.38 -9.17
N LEU A 518 13.83 -10.02 -10.45
CA LEU A 518 14.69 -9.07 -11.15
C LEU A 518 13.93 -7.78 -11.41
N HIS A 519 14.56 -6.67 -11.06
CA HIS A 519 14.15 -5.31 -11.40
C HIS A 519 15.09 -4.79 -12.49
N ASN A 520 14.55 -4.51 -13.68
CA ASN A 520 15.31 -4.02 -14.83
C ASN A 520 16.60 -4.85 -15.06
N GLN A 521 16.47 -6.18 -15.05
CA GLN A 521 17.57 -7.16 -15.22
C GLN A 521 18.60 -7.21 -14.06
N LYS A 522 18.35 -6.55 -12.93
CA LYS A 522 19.14 -6.68 -11.70
C LYS A 522 18.35 -7.47 -10.66
N SER A 523 18.96 -8.51 -10.10
CA SER A 523 18.39 -9.29 -9.01
C SER A 523 18.15 -8.42 -7.76
N LEU A 524 16.97 -8.54 -7.16
CA LEU A 524 16.58 -7.88 -5.92
C LEU A 524 16.66 -8.84 -4.75
N SER A 525 17.16 -8.34 -3.61
CA SER A 525 17.16 -9.08 -2.35
C SER A 525 16.01 -8.64 -1.46
N PHE A 526 15.28 -9.59 -0.86
CA PHE A 526 14.26 -9.34 0.16
C PHE A 526 14.74 -9.71 1.59
N THR A 527 16.05 -9.79 1.79
CA THR A 527 16.63 -10.19 3.08
C THR A 527 16.52 -9.12 4.17
N GLU A 528 16.49 -7.83 3.79
CA GLU A 528 16.32 -6.71 4.73
C GLU A 528 14.90 -6.18 4.77
N GLN A 529 14.22 -6.14 3.61
CA GLN A 529 12.85 -5.66 3.46
C GLN A 529 12.01 -6.70 2.72
N SER A 530 10.79 -6.95 3.19
CA SER A 530 9.82 -7.82 2.51
C SER A 530 8.99 -7.08 1.46
N TRP A 531 9.23 -5.79 1.25
CA TRP A 531 8.49 -4.97 0.29
C TRP A 531 9.40 -3.88 -0.26
N MET A 532 9.07 -3.37 -1.45
CA MET A 532 9.81 -2.29 -2.10
C MET A 532 8.85 -1.45 -2.94
N ASP A 533 9.03 -0.13 -2.86
CA ASP A 533 8.39 0.81 -3.77
C ASP A 533 9.39 1.19 -4.88
N LEU A 534 9.00 0.93 -6.13
CA LEU A 534 9.79 1.14 -7.34
C LEU A 534 9.06 2.12 -8.26
N HIS A 535 9.65 2.46 -9.40
CA HIS A 535 9.00 3.39 -10.31
C HIS A 535 7.74 2.75 -10.92
N GLY A 536 6.57 3.25 -10.53
CA GLY A 536 5.26 2.82 -11.05
C GLY A 536 4.83 1.41 -10.65
N VAL A 537 5.56 0.75 -9.74
CA VAL A 537 5.28 -0.63 -9.30
C VAL A 537 5.72 -0.86 -7.87
N PHE A 538 4.87 -1.53 -7.09
CA PHE A 538 5.14 -1.95 -5.72
C PHE A 538 5.34 -3.46 -5.66
N LEU A 539 6.34 -3.90 -4.90
CA LEU A 539 6.66 -5.32 -4.69
C LEU A 539 6.45 -5.73 -3.25
N PHE A 540 5.92 -6.94 -3.06
CA PHE A 540 5.84 -7.59 -1.75
C PHE A 540 6.26 -9.05 -1.86
N SER A 541 7.20 -9.47 -1.01
CA SER A 541 7.67 -10.84 -0.88
C SER A 541 7.88 -11.17 0.60
N PRO A 542 6.86 -11.75 1.28
CA PRO A 542 6.97 -12.14 2.69
C PRO A 542 7.82 -13.41 2.89
N SER A 543 7.98 -14.20 1.84
CA SER A 543 8.80 -15.41 1.83
C SER A 543 9.44 -15.59 0.45
N PRO A 544 10.53 -16.37 0.35
CA PRO A 544 11.18 -16.66 -0.94
C PRO A 544 10.29 -17.41 -1.95
N THR A 545 9.09 -17.84 -1.57
CA THR A 545 8.15 -18.59 -2.42
C THR A 545 6.95 -17.77 -2.84
N ASN A 546 6.78 -16.55 -2.31
CA ASN A 546 5.60 -15.71 -2.54
C ASN A 546 6.06 -14.33 -2.98
N VAL A 547 5.64 -13.91 -4.17
CA VAL A 547 5.89 -12.56 -4.70
C VAL A 547 4.59 -11.98 -5.22
N THR A 548 4.24 -10.77 -4.80
CA THR A 548 3.12 -10.00 -5.33
C THR A 548 3.67 -8.71 -5.94
N VAL A 549 3.27 -8.44 -7.18
CA VAL A 549 3.63 -7.26 -7.97
C VAL A 549 2.37 -6.43 -8.20
N MET A 550 2.40 -5.14 -7.88
CA MET A 550 1.22 -4.28 -7.84
C MET A 550 1.48 -2.99 -8.62
N PHE A 551 0.70 -2.74 -9.65
CA PHE A 551 0.87 -1.59 -10.54
C PHE A 551 -0.04 -0.41 -10.19
N SER A 552 0.23 0.74 -10.81
CA SER A 552 -0.47 2.00 -10.51
C SER A 552 -1.95 1.99 -10.92
N SER A 553 -2.30 1.18 -11.94
CA SER A 553 -3.70 0.93 -12.33
C SER A 553 -4.50 0.11 -11.31
N GLY A 554 -3.83 -0.55 -10.37
CA GLY A 554 -4.43 -1.58 -9.51
C GLY A 554 -4.34 -2.99 -10.09
N ALA A 555 -3.69 -3.19 -11.24
CA ALA A 555 -3.34 -4.53 -11.72
C ALA A 555 -2.38 -5.22 -10.74
N GLY A 556 -2.73 -6.44 -10.33
CA GLY A 556 -1.93 -7.26 -9.42
C GLY A 556 -1.46 -8.55 -10.10
N VAL A 557 -0.25 -8.99 -9.77
CA VAL A 557 0.30 -10.30 -10.20
C VAL A 557 0.85 -11.03 -8.99
N GLU A 558 0.28 -12.19 -8.69
CA GLU A 558 0.71 -13.07 -7.62
C GLU A 558 1.46 -14.27 -8.18
N VAL A 559 2.74 -14.39 -7.83
CA VAL A 559 3.55 -15.56 -8.15
C VAL A 559 3.77 -16.37 -6.87
N ARG A 560 3.39 -17.66 -6.91
CA ARG A 560 3.48 -18.59 -5.78
C ARG A 560 4.22 -19.84 -6.21
N LEU A 561 5.22 -20.24 -5.44
CA LEU A 561 5.97 -21.48 -5.64
C LEU A 561 5.50 -22.53 -4.65
N ARG A 562 4.93 -23.63 -5.14
CA ARG A 562 4.47 -24.77 -4.34
C ARG A 562 5.12 -26.05 -4.84
N GLU A 563 5.88 -26.72 -3.97
CA GLU A 563 6.57 -27.97 -4.27
C GLU A 563 7.36 -27.98 -5.61
N GLY A 564 7.99 -26.85 -5.96
CA GLY A 564 8.77 -26.69 -7.20
C GLY A 564 7.95 -26.32 -8.44
N THR A 565 6.64 -26.16 -8.31
CA THR A 565 5.73 -25.73 -9.38
C THR A 565 5.30 -24.29 -9.14
N MET A 566 5.51 -23.43 -10.14
CA MET A 566 5.14 -22.02 -10.07
C MET A 566 3.70 -21.82 -10.55
N THR A 567 2.95 -21.00 -9.83
CA THR A 567 1.60 -20.56 -10.17
C THR A 567 1.59 -19.05 -10.27
N THR A 568 0.90 -18.53 -11.28
CA THR A 568 0.75 -17.09 -11.50
C THR A 568 -0.70 -16.72 -11.63
N THR A 569 -1.18 -15.88 -10.72
CA THR A 569 -2.53 -15.30 -10.74
C THR A 569 -2.43 -13.83 -11.12
N VAL A 570 -3.27 -13.37 -12.03
CA VAL A 570 -3.39 -11.96 -12.41
C VAL A 570 -4.74 -11.44 -11.95
N LEU A 571 -4.74 -10.27 -11.31
CA LEU A 571 -5.92 -9.54 -10.84
C LEU A 571 -6.04 -8.25 -11.62
N LEU A 572 -7.14 -8.05 -12.37
CA LEU A 572 -7.38 -6.83 -13.13
C LEU A 572 -8.65 -6.11 -12.65
N PRO A 573 -8.57 -4.81 -12.34
CA PRO A 573 -9.77 -4.00 -12.07
C PRO A 573 -10.70 -3.92 -13.30
N GLU A 574 -11.97 -3.60 -13.05
CA GLU A 574 -13.03 -3.47 -14.08
C GLU A 574 -12.65 -2.52 -15.23
N GLU A 575 -11.75 -1.55 -15.02
CA GLU A 575 -11.29 -0.64 -16.06
C GLU A 575 -10.62 -1.34 -17.25
N PHE A 576 -10.08 -2.55 -17.06
CA PHE A 576 -9.47 -3.35 -18.13
C PHE A 576 -10.51 -4.10 -18.99
N LYS A 577 -11.81 -3.96 -18.69
CA LYS A 577 -12.86 -4.69 -19.39
C LYS A 577 -12.86 -4.40 -20.88
N ASP A 578 -13.17 -5.41 -21.69
CA ASP A 578 -13.21 -5.36 -23.16
C ASP A 578 -11.86 -4.96 -23.82
N SER A 579 -10.74 -5.03 -23.08
CA SER A 579 -9.44 -4.53 -23.55
C SER A 579 -8.30 -5.55 -23.52
N THR A 580 -8.48 -6.66 -22.81
CA THR A 580 -7.44 -7.67 -22.62
C THR A 580 -7.31 -8.59 -23.83
N LEU A 581 -6.09 -8.99 -24.11
CA LEU A 581 -5.72 -9.93 -25.17
C LEU A 581 -4.62 -10.85 -24.65
N GLY A 582 -4.59 -12.11 -25.08
CA GLY A 582 -3.56 -13.06 -24.68
C GLY A 582 -4.15 -14.40 -24.27
N LEU A 583 -3.36 -15.20 -23.55
CA LEU A 583 -3.78 -16.50 -23.03
C LEU A 583 -4.87 -16.39 -21.95
N PHE A 584 -4.99 -15.28 -21.25
CA PHE A 584 -6.08 -15.07 -20.29
C PHE A 584 -7.39 -14.53 -20.89
N GLY A 585 -7.47 -14.47 -22.23
CA GLY A 585 -8.71 -14.14 -22.93
C GLY A 585 -9.12 -12.66 -22.86
N MET A 586 -10.34 -12.38 -23.30
CA MET A 586 -10.92 -11.04 -23.32
C MET A 586 -11.84 -10.89 -22.12
N MET A 587 -11.42 -10.10 -21.13
CA MET A 587 -12.18 -9.88 -19.90
C MET A 587 -13.45 -9.06 -20.21
N ASN A 588 -14.56 -9.74 -20.51
CA ASN A 588 -15.83 -9.09 -20.84
C ASN A 588 -17.06 -9.81 -20.26
N GLY A 589 -16.87 -10.99 -19.66
CA GLY A 589 -17.90 -11.88 -19.13
C GLY A 589 -18.47 -12.86 -20.15
N ASP A 590 -17.86 -13.02 -21.33
CA ASP A 590 -18.26 -13.96 -22.38
C ASP A 590 -17.13 -14.95 -22.72
N ALA A 591 -17.16 -16.08 -22.02
CA ALA A 591 -16.28 -17.24 -22.23
C ALA A 591 -16.16 -17.74 -23.70
N LYS A 592 -17.00 -17.31 -24.64
CA LYS A 592 -16.96 -17.76 -26.04
C LYS A 592 -15.86 -17.12 -26.86
N ASP A 593 -15.35 -15.95 -26.49
CA ASP A 593 -14.34 -15.23 -27.27
C ASP A 593 -12.92 -15.29 -26.66
N ASP A 594 -12.78 -15.89 -25.49
CA ASP A 594 -11.52 -16.04 -24.78
C ASP A 594 -10.43 -16.79 -25.56
N LEU A 595 -10.83 -17.81 -26.34
CA LEU A 595 -9.89 -18.61 -27.16
C LEU A 595 -9.69 -17.98 -28.54
N THR A 596 -9.34 -16.70 -28.56
CA THR A 596 -9.04 -15.94 -29.79
C THR A 596 -7.53 -15.93 -30.05
N LEU A 597 -7.13 -16.36 -31.24
CA LEU A 597 -5.74 -16.34 -31.70
C LEU A 597 -5.21 -14.90 -31.80
N SER A 598 -3.89 -14.74 -31.79
CA SER A 598 -3.24 -13.42 -31.93
C SER A 598 -3.55 -12.70 -33.26
N ASN A 599 -4.04 -13.42 -34.26
CA ASN A 599 -4.52 -12.87 -35.54
C ASN A 599 -6.02 -12.48 -35.53
N GLY A 600 -6.71 -12.63 -34.39
CA GLY A 600 -8.13 -12.31 -34.22
C GLY A 600 -9.11 -13.42 -34.62
N GLN A 601 -8.63 -14.62 -35.01
CA GLN A 601 -9.51 -15.75 -35.33
C GLN A 601 -9.89 -16.52 -34.08
N LEU A 602 -11.14 -16.97 -33.99
CA LEU A 602 -11.61 -17.80 -32.87
C LEU A 602 -11.32 -19.29 -33.09
N VAL A 603 -10.97 -20.01 -32.03
CA VAL A 603 -10.95 -21.48 -32.02
C VAL A 603 -12.34 -22.02 -32.34
N ARG A 604 -12.45 -22.87 -33.36
CA ARG A 604 -13.71 -23.42 -33.86
C ARG A 604 -14.25 -24.54 -32.97
N ASN A 605 -13.36 -25.41 -32.49
CA ASN A 605 -13.71 -26.49 -31.59
C ASN A 605 -12.81 -26.46 -30.34
N PRO A 606 -13.28 -25.86 -29.23
CA PRO A 606 -12.54 -25.83 -27.96
C PRO A 606 -12.22 -27.21 -27.37
N ASN A 607 -12.90 -28.28 -27.82
CA ASN A 607 -12.59 -29.65 -27.41
C ASN A 607 -11.47 -30.30 -28.23
N ASN A 608 -11.03 -29.65 -29.33
CA ASN A 608 -9.89 -30.10 -30.12
C ASN A 608 -8.61 -29.57 -29.50
N VAL A 609 -7.87 -30.45 -28.82
CA VAL A 609 -6.65 -30.12 -28.07
C VAL A 609 -5.53 -29.58 -28.97
N GLU A 610 -5.44 -30.01 -30.22
CA GLU A 610 -4.47 -29.47 -31.20
C GLU A 610 -4.84 -28.06 -31.67
N GLU A 611 -6.14 -27.76 -31.79
CA GLU A 611 -6.62 -26.42 -32.12
C GLU A 611 -6.36 -25.44 -30.96
N VAL A 612 -6.61 -25.86 -29.71
CA VAL A 612 -6.28 -25.10 -28.49
C VAL A 612 -4.76 -24.89 -28.37
N PHE A 613 -3.96 -25.91 -28.67
CA PHE A 613 -2.50 -25.76 -28.70
C PHE A 613 -2.02 -24.76 -29.75
N SER A 614 -2.63 -24.79 -30.94
CA SER A 614 -2.35 -23.79 -31.99
C SER A 614 -2.74 -22.38 -31.57
N PHE A 615 -3.83 -22.24 -30.82
CA PHE A 615 -4.22 -20.98 -30.18
C PHE A 615 -3.14 -20.49 -29.21
N GLY A 616 -2.70 -21.33 -28.28
CA GLY A 616 -1.66 -20.95 -27.32
C GLY A 616 -0.35 -20.56 -28.00
N ALA A 617 0.07 -21.34 -29.00
CA ALA A 617 1.27 -21.07 -29.79
C ALA A 617 1.20 -19.75 -30.58
N SER A 618 -0.01 -19.30 -30.97
CA SER A 618 -0.20 -18.03 -31.69
C SER A 618 0.18 -16.81 -30.84
N TRP A 619 0.15 -16.93 -29.51
CA TRP A 619 0.49 -15.88 -28.55
C TRP A 619 1.97 -15.85 -28.15
N ALA A 620 2.84 -16.48 -28.94
CA ALA A 620 4.28 -16.39 -28.75
C ALA A 620 4.75 -14.93 -28.76
N VAL A 621 5.59 -14.56 -27.80
CA VAL A 621 6.13 -13.20 -27.65
C VAL A 621 6.94 -12.81 -28.88
N SER A 622 6.92 -11.53 -29.26
CA SER A 622 7.80 -11.01 -30.30
C SER A 622 9.16 -10.61 -29.74
N ASN A 623 10.23 -10.71 -30.55
CA ASN A 623 11.59 -10.35 -30.09
C ASN A 623 11.70 -8.91 -29.57
N ASN A 624 10.95 -7.97 -30.14
CA ASN A 624 11.03 -6.55 -29.78
C ASN A 624 10.16 -6.19 -28.56
N SER A 625 9.28 -7.09 -28.14
CA SER A 625 8.36 -6.86 -27.01
C SER A 625 8.69 -7.70 -25.78
N ALA A 626 9.72 -8.55 -25.85
CA ALA A 626 10.07 -9.45 -24.75
C ALA A 626 10.58 -8.66 -23.54
N LEU A 627 10.01 -8.96 -22.37
CA LEU A 627 10.36 -8.31 -21.10
C LEU A 627 11.41 -9.09 -20.29
N PHE A 628 11.75 -10.32 -20.71
CA PHE A 628 12.62 -11.21 -19.96
C PHE A 628 14.11 -10.83 -20.02
N THR A 629 14.82 -11.24 -18.98
CA THR A 629 16.28 -11.18 -18.86
C THR A 629 16.91 -12.44 -19.46
N TYR A 630 17.96 -12.28 -20.26
CA TYR A 630 18.75 -13.39 -20.84
C TYR A 630 20.18 -13.32 -20.31
N ASP A 631 20.39 -13.79 -19.09
CA ASP A 631 21.66 -13.69 -18.34
C ASP A 631 22.42 -15.02 -18.25
N THR A 632 22.03 -16.03 -19.02
CA THR A 632 22.77 -17.29 -19.17
C THR A 632 22.88 -17.68 -20.64
N GLU A 633 23.92 -18.44 -20.99
CA GLU A 633 24.10 -18.95 -22.35
C GLU A 633 22.89 -19.77 -22.82
N TYR A 634 22.32 -20.56 -21.92
CA TYR A 634 21.12 -21.33 -22.18
C TYR A 634 19.92 -20.44 -22.56
N LEU A 635 19.67 -19.36 -21.81
CA LEU A 635 18.57 -18.43 -22.10
C LEU A 635 18.79 -17.68 -23.42
N LEU A 636 20.05 -17.30 -23.71
CA LEU A 636 20.41 -16.65 -24.97
C LEU A 636 20.14 -17.57 -26.18
N GLN A 637 20.63 -18.80 -26.15
CA GLN A 637 20.48 -19.73 -27.26
C GLN A 637 19.03 -20.23 -27.43
N THR A 638 18.33 -20.47 -26.32
CA THR A 638 16.99 -21.08 -26.34
C THR A 638 15.88 -20.08 -26.64
N TYR A 639 16.05 -18.81 -26.26
CA TYR A 639 14.98 -17.82 -26.34
C TYR A 639 15.38 -16.57 -27.12
N LEU A 640 16.56 -16.00 -26.88
CA LEU A 640 16.93 -14.76 -27.56
C LEU A 640 17.26 -14.96 -29.04
N TYR A 641 18.02 -16.01 -29.37
CA TYR A 641 18.50 -16.29 -30.73
C TYR A 641 17.65 -17.31 -31.50
N ALA A 642 16.77 -18.03 -30.80
CA ALA A 642 15.85 -19.00 -31.37
C ALA A 642 14.41 -18.43 -31.45
N PRO A 643 13.49 -19.10 -32.18
CA PRO A 643 12.08 -18.75 -32.16
C PRO A 643 11.48 -18.84 -30.75
N ARG A 644 10.58 -17.91 -30.41
CA ARG A 644 9.93 -17.84 -29.08
C ARG A 644 8.96 -18.98 -28.79
N HIS A 645 8.57 -19.73 -29.81
CA HIS A 645 7.83 -20.97 -29.69
C HIS A 645 8.57 -22.08 -30.44
N ASP A 646 8.84 -23.19 -29.76
CA ASP A 646 9.48 -24.36 -30.35
C ASP A 646 8.43 -25.21 -31.09
N HIS A 647 8.31 -25.00 -32.40
CA HIS A 647 7.39 -25.75 -33.27
C HIS A 647 7.68 -27.25 -33.34
N SER A 648 8.86 -27.71 -32.91
CA SER A 648 9.23 -29.13 -32.90
C SER A 648 8.77 -29.84 -31.62
N TYR A 649 8.40 -29.09 -30.59
CA TYR A 649 7.92 -29.62 -29.34
C TYR A 649 6.43 -29.99 -29.43
N ILE A 650 6.15 -31.30 -29.38
CA ILE A 650 4.78 -31.84 -29.38
C ILE A 650 4.51 -32.43 -27.99
N PRO A 651 3.62 -31.85 -27.18
CA PRO A 651 3.32 -32.34 -25.84
C PRO A 651 2.50 -33.63 -25.87
N VAL A 652 2.38 -34.29 -24.72
CA VAL A 652 1.28 -35.23 -24.51
C VAL A 652 -0.02 -34.41 -24.51
N PHE A 653 -1.02 -34.81 -25.28
CA PHE A 653 -2.32 -34.11 -25.30
C PHE A 653 -3.37 -34.79 -24.43
N THR A 654 -3.23 -36.10 -24.21
CA THR A 654 -4.20 -36.91 -23.48
C THR A 654 -3.49 -37.88 -22.56
N VAL A 655 -3.95 -37.96 -21.31
CA VAL A 655 -3.48 -38.96 -20.33
C VAL A 655 -3.90 -40.36 -20.78
N PRO A 656 -2.99 -41.32 -20.94
CA PRO A 656 -3.37 -42.72 -21.06
C PRO A 656 -3.77 -43.21 -19.66
N GLU A 657 -5.08 -43.28 -19.36
CA GLU A 657 -5.54 -43.91 -18.12
C GLU A 657 -5.26 -45.42 -18.17
N ASN A 658 -4.15 -45.81 -17.56
CA ASN A 658 -3.74 -47.20 -17.44
C ASN A 658 -3.89 -47.63 -15.97
N PRO A 659 -4.86 -48.50 -15.63
CA PRO A 659 -5.02 -49.01 -14.27
C PRO A 659 -3.78 -49.75 -13.71
N ASN A 660 -2.88 -50.19 -14.59
CA ASN A 660 -1.60 -50.81 -14.20
C ASN A 660 -0.46 -49.79 -14.02
N ASP A 661 -0.72 -48.49 -14.19
CA ASP A 661 0.30 -47.46 -13.95
C ASP A 661 0.69 -47.45 -12.46
N PRO A 662 1.98 -47.48 -12.11
CA PRO A 662 2.43 -47.49 -10.72
C PRO A 662 1.89 -46.31 -9.88
N LEU A 663 1.59 -45.18 -10.52
CA LEU A 663 1.06 -44.00 -9.86
C LEU A 663 -0.46 -43.96 -9.80
N TYR A 664 -1.18 -44.90 -10.43
CA TYR A 664 -2.64 -44.85 -10.58
C TYR A 664 -3.38 -44.75 -9.22
N ASN A 665 -3.02 -45.62 -8.27
CA ASN A 665 -3.67 -45.63 -6.95
C ASN A 665 -3.34 -44.38 -6.13
N GLN A 666 -2.08 -43.94 -6.13
CA GLN A 666 -1.66 -42.71 -5.45
C GLN A 666 -2.35 -41.48 -6.05
N THR A 667 -2.49 -41.46 -7.37
CA THR A 667 -3.20 -40.39 -8.10
C THR A 667 -4.66 -40.31 -7.68
N ALA A 668 -5.35 -41.46 -7.58
CA ALA A 668 -6.74 -41.50 -7.14
C ALA A 668 -6.94 -41.04 -5.68
N GLU A 669 -5.94 -41.24 -4.82
CA GLU A 669 -5.95 -40.79 -3.43
C GLU A 669 -5.69 -39.28 -3.31
N ILE A 670 -4.66 -38.77 -4.00
CA ILE A 670 -4.26 -37.35 -3.96
C ILE A 670 -5.28 -36.47 -4.68
N CYS A 671 -5.67 -36.86 -5.90
CA CYS A 671 -6.50 -36.06 -6.79
C CYS A 671 -7.98 -36.44 -6.64
N SER A 672 -8.68 -35.68 -5.81
CA SER A 672 -10.11 -35.82 -5.54
C SER A 672 -10.80 -34.46 -5.49
N GLY A 673 -12.09 -34.43 -5.80
CA GLY A 673 -12.89 -33.21 -5.83
C GLY A 673 -12.78 -32.43 -7.14
N GLU A 674 -13.20 -31.17 -7.10
CA GLU A 674 -13.11 -30.23 -8.22
C GLU A 674 -11.65 -29.93 -8.57
N GLY A 675 -11.35 -29.78 -9.87
CA GLY A 675 -9.98 -29.59 -10.35
C GLY A 675 -9.11 -30.85 -10.34
N SER A 676 -9.66 -32.00 -9.91
CA SER A 676 -8.91 -33.27 -9.86
C SER A 676 -8.37 -33.70 -11.22
N GLN A 677 -9.02 -33.33 -12.33
CA GLN A 677 -8.54 -33.63 -13.68
C GLN A 677 -7.15 -33.06 -13.97
N PHE A 678 -6.85 -31.85 -13.48
CA PHE A 678 -5.55 -31.18 -13.62
C PHE A 678 -4.48 -31.93 -12.82
N CYS A 679 -4.77 -32.15 -11.53
CA CYS A 679 -3.90 -32.93 -10.65
C CYS A 679 -3.60 -34.33 -11.22
N ARG A 680 -4.60 -35.03 -11.74
CA ARG A 680 -4.42 -36.37 -12.34
C ARG A 680 -3.49 -36.32 -13.55
N TYR A 681 -3.66 -35.31 -14.39
CA TYR A 681 -2.82 -35.08 -15.56
C TYR A 681 -1.36 -34.91 -15.13
N ASP A 682 -1.09 -33.99 -14.21
CA ASP A 682 0.27 -33.66 -13.75
C ASP A 682 0.98 -34.83 -13.07
N ILE A 683 0.27 -35.69 -12.33
CA ILE A 683 0.88 -36.89 -11.74
C ILE A 683 1.21 -37.92 -12.82
N LEU A 684 0.28 -38.19 -13.74
CA LEU A 684 0.42 -39.29 -14.69
C LEU A 684 1.31 -38.94 -15.89
N VAL A 685 1.29 -37.69 -16.35
CA VAL A 685 2.13 -37.17 -17.44
C VAL A 685 3.44 -36.63 -16.88
N GLY A 686 3.37 -35.73 -15.90
CA GLY A 686 4.53 -35.13 -15.22
C GLY A 686 5.31 -36.09 -14.31
N ARG A 687 4.78 -37.31 -14.06
CA ARG A 687 5.41 -38.36 -13.23
C ARG A 687 5.83 -37.85 -11.84
N SER A 688 5.07 -36.92 -11.29
CA SER A 688 5.39 -36.22 -10.04
C SER A 688 4.15 -36.03 -9.18
N THR A 689 4.06 -36.77 -8.07
CA THR A 689 3.00 -36.57 -7.06
C THR A 689 3.04 -35.18 -6.44
N ARG A 690 4.25 -34.61 -6.34
CA ARG A 690 4.47 -33.25 -5.83
C ARG A 690 3.85 -32.18 -6.73
N MET A 691 4.08 -32.30 -8.03
CA MET A 691 3.46 -31.40 -9.02
C MET A 691 1.94 -31.50 -8.97
N GLY A 692 1.38 -32.72 -8.94
CA GLY A 692 -0.06 -32.91 -8.78
C GLY A 692 -0.63 -32.30 -7.50
N ASN A 693 0.06 -32.45 -6.36
CA ASN A 693 -0.36 -31.82 -5.11
C ASN A 693 -0.35 -30.29 -5.20
N ALA A 694 0.74 -29.71 -5.73
CA ALA A 694 0.86 -28.27 -5.96
C ALA A 694 -0.24 -27.74 -6.90
N THR A 695 -0.58 -28.48 -7.96
CA THR A 695 -1.64 -28.13 -8.91
C THR A 695 -3.02 -28.15 -8.26
N LYS A 696 -3.31 -29.17 -7.44
CA LYS A 696 -4.54 -29.23 -6.66
C LYS A 696 -4.65 -28.04 -5.69
N GLU A 697 -3.60 -27.76 -4.93
CA GLU A 697 -3.58 -26.63 -4.01
C GLU A 697 -3.74 -25.28 -4.72
N SER A 698 -3.12 -25.12 -5.89
CA SER A 698 -3.19 -23.90 -6.68
C SER A 698 -4.59 -23.68 -7.26
N PHE A 699 -5.23 -24.74 -7.76
CA PHE A 699 -6.63 -24.70 -8.20
C PHE A 699 -7.56 -24.30 -7.05
N VAL A 700 -7.45 -24.96 -5.89
CA VAL A 700 -8.27 -24.64 -4.71
C VAL A 700 -8.04 -23.20 -4.23
N SER A 701 -6.78 -22.74 -4.23
CA SER A 701 -6.43 -21.37 -3.87
C SER A 701 -7.07 -20.35 -4.82
N HIS A 702 -7.06 -20.62 -6.13
CA HIS A 702 -7.70 -19.74 -7.11
C HIS A 702 -9.23 -19.77 -7.00
N ALA A 703 -9.83 -20.95 -6.79
CA ALA A 703 -11.28 -21.04 -6.57
C ALA A 703 -11.73 -20.27 -5.32
N SER A 704 -10.96 -20.36 -4.22
CA SER A 704 -11.21 -19.56 -3.01
C SER A 704 -11.08 -18.06 -3.29
N LEU A 705 -10.07 -17.64 -4.06
CA LEU A 705 -9.88 -16.25 -4.46
C LEU A 705 -11.08 -15.73 -5.26
N VAL A 706 -11.56 -16.50 -6.24
CA VAL A 706 -12.74 -16.14 -7.04
C VAL A 706 -14.00 -16.02 -6.16
N GLU A 707 -14.16 -16.91 -5.18
CA GLU A 707 -15.26 -16.84 -4.21
C GLU A 707 -15.18 -15.56 -3.37
N ASP A 708 -14.00 -15.25 -2.83
CA ASP A 708 -13.76 -14.07 -1.99
C ASP A 708 -13.96 -12.77 -2.77
N LEU A 709 -13.70 -12.77 -4.08
CA LEU A 709 -13.88 -11.64 -5.00
C LEU A 709 -15.31 -11.52 -5.57
N LYS A 710 -16.27 -12.34 -5.14
CA LYS A 710 -17.65 -12.19 -5.63
C LYS A 710 -18.19 -10.79 -5.30
N PRO A 711 -18.83 -10.11 -6.27
CA PRO A 711 -19.48 -8.84 -6.00
C PRO A 711 -20.56 -9.00 -4.93
N VAL A 712 -20.57 -8.08 -3.96
CA VAL A 712 -21.63 -7.97 -2.95
C VAL A 712 -22.34 -6.64 -3.11
N LEU A 713 -23.59 -6.60 -2.66
CA LEU A 713 -24.43 -5.42 -2.79
C LEU A 713 -24.60 -4.74 -1.44
N SER A 714 -24.32 -3.44 -1.39
CA SER A 714 -24.48 -2.60 -0.22
C SER A 714 -25.59 -1.58 -0.44
N CYS A 715 -26.54 -1.49 0.49
CA CYS A 715 -27.51 -0.40 0.53
C CYS A 715 -26.95 0.86 1.18
N GLY A 716 -25.71 0.78 1.70
CA GLY A 716 -24.95 1.80 2.43
C GLY A 716 -25.60 2.34 3.69
N TRP A 717 -24.86 3.23 4.35
CA TRP A 717 -25.15 3.69 5.70
C TRP A 717 -26.48 4.47 5.81
N LEU A 718 -27.14 4.33 6.98
CA LEU A 718 -28.30 5.10 7.38
C LEU A 718 -27.98 5.89 8.66
N ALA A 719 -28.42 7.15 8.70
CA ALA A 719 -28.29 8.00 9.87
C ALA A 719 -29.25 7.61 10.99
N PRO A 720 -28.84 7.69 12.27
CA PRO A 720 -29.78 7.64 13.37
C PRO A 720 -30.75 8.85 13.30
N PRO A 721 -32.03 8.68 13.65
CA PRO A 721 -32.97 9.80 13.71
C PRO A 721 -32.58 10.76 14.84
N SER A 722 -32.83 12.07 14.66
CA SER A 722 -32.63 13.04 15.75
C SER A 722 -33.50 12.67 16.95
N ASN A 723 -32.92 12.66 18.16
CA ASN A 723 -33.55 12.16 19.39
C ASN A 723 -33.95 10.67 19.32
N GLY A 724 -33.16 9.86 18.62
CA GLY A 724 -33.28 8.42 18.63
C GLY A 724 -31.95 7.74 18.34
N GLU A 725 -32.01 6.41 18.31
CA GLU A 725 -30.84 5.55 18.16
C GLU A 725 -31.02 4.61 16.97
N LYS A 726 -29.89 4.07 16.52
CA LYS A 726 -29.81 3.08 15.45
C LYS A 726 -29.01 1.89 15.95
N GLU A 727 -29.57 0.70 15.77
CA GLU A 727 -28.94 -0.58 16.04
C GLU A 727 -28.66 -1.31 14.71
N GLY A 728 -27.42 -1.72 14.52
CA GLY A 728 -26.93 -2.40 13.32
C GLY A 728 -25.89 -1.58 12.55
N THR A 729 -24.76 -2.22 12.24
CA THR A 729 -23.59 -1.64 11.56
C THR A 729 -23.24 -2.34 10.25
N ASN A 730 -24.04 -3.32 9.83
CA ASN A 730 -23.90 -3.99 8.55
C ASN A 730 -24.91 -3.41 7.54
N TYR A 731 -24.45 -3.18 6.31
CA TYR A 731 -25.22 -2.52 5.24
C TYR A 731 -25.31 -3.35 3.95
N LEU A 732 -24.86 -4.60 3.99
CA LEU A 732 -24.93 -5.53 2.86
C LEU A 732 -26.34 -6.09 2.69
N GLN A 733 -26.61 -6.67 1.52
CA GLN A 733 -27.89 -7.31 1.19
C GLN A 733 -28.37 -8.24 2.31
N GLY A 734 -29.64 -8.08 2.72
CA GLY A 734 -30.25 -8.86 3.80
C GLY A 734 -29.98 -8.32 5.21
N ALA A 735 -29.06 -7.36 5.37
CA ALA A 735 -28.83 -6.70 6.66
C ALA A 735 -30.09 -5.98 7.15
N LYS A 736 -30.25 -5.93 8.47
CA LYS A 736 -31.36 -5.27 9.15
C LYS A 736 -30.81 -4.18 10.07
N VAL A 737 -31.39 -2.99 9.95
CA VAL A 737 -31.09 -1.85 10.81
C VAL A 737 -32.36 -1.51 11.57
N LYS A 738 -32.27 -1.45 12.89
CA LYS A 738 -33.38 -1.14 13.79
C LYS A 738 -33.24 0.28 14.34
N PHE A 739 -34.35 0.98 14.48
CA PHE A 739 -34.41 2.34 14.99
C PHE A 739 -35.31 2.43 16.22
N SER A 740 -34.88 3.22 17.19
CA SER A 740 -35.63 3.54 18.40
C SER A 740 -35.61 5.05 18.63
N CYS A 741 -36.55 5.55 19.41
CA CYS A 741 -36.55 6.95 19.86
C CYS A 741 -36.18 7.03 21.33
N ASN A 742 -35.50 8.11 21.69
CA ASN A 742 -35.16 8.43 23.07
C ASN A 742 -36.45 8.65 23.89
N GLU A 743 -36.33 8.53 25.21
CA GLU A 743 -37.46 8.71 26.12
C GLU A 743 -38.18 10.06 25.87
N GLY A 744 -39.51 10.02 25.79
CA GLY A 744 -40.34 11.20 25.51
C GLY A 744 -40.57 11.51 24.02
N TYR A 745 -40.02 10.71 23.11
CA TYR A 745 -40.27 10.81 21.66
C TYR A 745 -40.99 9.56 21.14
N THR A 746 -41.76 9.71 20.05
CA THR A 746 -42.44 8.61 19.37
C THR A 746 -41.88 8.42 17.97
N LEU A 747 -41.60 7.16 17.61
CA LEU A 747 -41.10 6.79 16.29
C LEU A 747 -42.18 6.92 15.23
N GLN A 748 -41.86 7.59 14.13
CA GLN A 748 -42.60 7.59 12.88
C GLN A 748 -41.75 7.00 11.76
N GLY A 749 -42.38 6.33 10.81
CA GLY A 749 -41.69 5.56 9.77
C GLY A 749 -41.46 4.11 10.19
N SER A 750 -40.50 3.42 9.55
CA SER A 750 -40.25 2.00 9.80
C SER A 750 -39.26 1.79 10.95
N GLU A 751 -39.66 0.98 11.95
CA GLU A 751 -38.78 0.54 13.06
C GLU A 751 -37.60 -0.28 12.56
N VAL A 752 -37.80 -1.12 11.54
CA VAL A 752 -36.76 -1.95 10.94
C VAL A 752 -36.70 -1.68 9.44
N ARG A 753 -35.48 -1.44 8.94
CA ARG A 753 -35.19 -1.34 7.50
C ARG A 753 -34.27 -2.48 7.10
N ILE A 754 -34.56 -3.11 5.96
CA ILE A 754 -33.83 -4.26 5.42
C ILE A 754 -33.19 -3.87 4.10
N CYS A 755 -31.91 -4.21 3.91
CA CYS A 755 -31.23 -3.98 2.64
C CYS A 755 -31.72 -4.97 1.59
N GLN A 756 -32.37 -4.46 0.53
CA GLN A 756 -32.97 -5.26 -0.52
C GLN A 756 -31.99 -5.58 -1.66
N ASN A 757 -32.34 -6.51 -2.52
CA ASN A 757 -31.54 -6.93 -3.68
C ASN A 757 -31.38 -5.86 -4.77
N ASN A 758 -32.08 -4.74 -4.67
CA ASN A 758 -31.98 -3.59 -5.57
C ASN A 758 -31.02 -2.50 -5.06
N GLY A 759 -30.33 -2.73 -3.94
CA GLY A 759 -29.44 -1.73 -3.34
C GLY A 759 -30.14 -0.65 -2.53
N LEU A 760 -31.44 -0.82 -2.26
CA LEU A 760 -32.24 0.14 -1.50
C LEU A 760 -32.72 -0.44 -0.17
N TRP A 761 -32.87 0.44 0.81
CA TRP A 761 -33.46 0.10 2.11
C TRP A 761 -34.98 0.02 2.02
N SER A 762 -35.57 -1.05 2.56
CA SER A 762 -37.02 -1.19 2.66
C SER A 762 -37.66 -0.13 3.56
N GLY A 763 -38.98 0.05 3.44
CA GLY A 763 -39.77 0.87 4.35
C GLY A 763 -39.50 2.37 4.25
N GLU A 764 -40.04 3.11 5.20
CA GLU A 764 -39.96 4.58 5.27
C GLU A 764 -38.85 5.03 6.23
N ALA A 765 -38.25 6.19 5.95
CA ALA A 765 -37.20 6.75 6.80
C ALA A 765 -37.73 7.06 8.22
N PRO A 766 -37.02 6.63 9.28
CA PRO A 766 -37.44 6.84 10.66
C PRO A 766 -37.29 8.31 11.08
N SER A 767 -38.21 8.81 11.90
CA SER A 767 -38.09 10.11 12.57
C SER A 767 -38.70 10.05 13.98
N CYS A 768 -38.11 10.76 14.93
CA CYS A 768 -38.60 10.83 16.31
C CYS A 768 -39.29 12.16 16.58
N ARG A 769 -40.57 12.13 16.94
CA ARG A 769 -41.37 13.34 17.22
C ARG A 769 -41.74 13.43 18.69
N SER A 770 -41.67 14.64 19.24
CA SER A 770 -42.18 14.90 20.58
C SER A 770 -43.72 14.95 20.54
N PRO A 771 -44.42 14.31 21.50
CA PRO A 771 -45.89 14.36 21.63
C PRO A 771 -46.47 15.78 21.79
N GLY A 772 -45.64 16.79 22.09
CA GLY A 772 -46.09 18.14 22.45
C GLY A 772 -46.48 19.06 21.28
N ILE A 773 -46.09 18.76 20.04
CA ILE A 773 -46.32 19.69 18.91
C ILE A 773 -47.77 19.62 18.39
N ASP A 774 -48.40 18.45 18.47
CA ASP A 774 -49.79 18.26 18.03
C ASP A 774 -50.81 18.81 19.05
N ASN A 775 -50.44 18.83 20.34
CA ASN A 775 -51.28 19.40 21.40
C ASN A 775 -51.27 20.94 21.41
N LEU A 776 -50.18 21.59 20.98
CA LEU A 776 -50.12 23.05 20.99
C LEU A 776 -51.07 23.66 19.93
N THR A 777 -51.16 23.05 18.75
CA THR A 777 -52.12 23.48 17.71
C THR A 777 -53.56 23.22 18.14
N GLY A 778 -53.84 22.08 18.80
CA GLY A 778 -55.16 21.79 19.37
C GLY A 778 -55.56 22.73 20.52
N ILE A 779 -54.62 23.08 21.41
CA ILE A 779 -54.86 24.03 22.51
C ILE A 779 -55.03 25.45 21.99
N ILE A 780 -54.25 25.90 21.00
CA ILE A 780 -54.41 27.22 20.38
C ILE A 780 -55.75 27.30 19.65
N ALA A 781 -56.09 26.29 18.83
CA ALA A 781 -57.38 26.24 18.13
C ALA A 781 -58.56 26.21 19.11
N GLY A 782 -58.50 25.39 20.16
CA GLY A 782 -59.51 25.32 21.21
C GLY A 782 -59.66 26.62 21.99
N SER A 783 -58.56 27.31 22.29
CA SER A 783 -58.56 28.60 23.00
C SER A 783 -59.15 29.72 22.14
N VAL A 784 -58.82 29.76 20.84
CA VAL A 784 -59.39 30.74 19.89
C VAL A 784 -60.88 30.51 19.68
N ILE A 785 -61.31 29.26 19.49
CA ILE A 785 -62.74 28.92 19.36
C ILE A 785 -63.49 29.23 20.66
N GLY A 786 -62.91 28.91 21.81
CA GLY A 786 -63.47 29.22 23.13
C GLY A 786 -63.63 30.72 23.35
N ALA A 787 -62.60 31.53 23.02
CA ALA A 787 -62.66 32.98 23.14
C ALA A 787 -63.71 33.60 22.19
N LEU A 788 -63.79 33.13 20.94
CA LEU A 788 -64.80 33.57 19.98
C LEU A 788 -66.22 33.22 20.44
N ALA A 789 -66.43 32.01 20.96
CA ALA A 789 -67.72 31.60 21.53
C ALA A 789 -68.12 32.47 22.72
N LEU A 790 -67.16 32.80 23.60
CA LEU A 790 -67.41 33.66 24.76
C LEU A 790 -67.77 35.09 24.35
N ILE A 791 -67.10 35.64 23.33
CA ILE A 791 -67.42 36.96 22.75
C ILE A 791 -68.83 36.94 22.14
N VAL A 792 -69.21 35.88 21.41
CA VAL A 792 -70.56 35.73 20.86
C VAL A 792 -71.60 35.65 21.99
N ILE A 793 -71.34 34.90 23.05
CA ILE A 793 -72.26 34.81 24.20
C ILE A 793 -72.40 36.16 24.89
N ILE A 794 -71.29 36.86 25.18
CA ILE A 794 -71.31 38.18 25.82
C ILE A 794 -72.03 39.20 24.93
N THR A 795 -71.72 39.25 23.64
CA THR A 795 -72.41 40.16 22.70
C THR A 795 -73.90 39.84 22.60
N THR A 796 -74.29 38.56 22.61
CA THR A 796 -75.70 38.15 22.64
C THR A 796 -76.39 38.57 23.93
N ILE A 797 -75.75 38.41 25.09
CA ILE A 797 -76.26 38.88 26.39
C ILE A 797 -76.39 40.40 26.40
N VAL A 798 -75.40 41.14 25.90
CA VAL A 798 -75.44 42.61 25.80
C VAL A 798 -76.55 43.06 24.85
N LEU A 799 -76.76 42.37 23.72
CA LEU A 799 -77.85 42.66 22.79
C LEU A 799 -79.23 42.34 23.40
N LEU A 800 -79.36 41.24 24.15
CA LEU A 800 -80.58 40.90 24.87
C LEU A 800 -80.87 41.89 26.01
N ALA A 801 -79.86 42.32 26.75
CA ALA A 801 -79.97 43.36 27.77
C ALA A 801 -80.34 44.72 27.15
N LYS A 802 -79.75 45.10 26.02
CA LYS A 802 -80.15 46.30 25.26
C LYS A 802 -81.58 46.18 24.71
N LYS A 803 -82.01 45.00 24.26
CA LYS A 803 -83.38 44.74 23.79
C LYS A 803 -84.41 44.79 24.93
N GLN A 804 -84.05 44.29 26.12
CA GLN A 804 -84.88 44.44 27.33
C GLN A 804 -84.93 45.89 27.80
N LYS A 805 -83.82 46.64 27.73
CA LYS A 805 -83.79 48.07 28.05
C LYS A 805 -84.65 48.87 27.06
N ARG A 806 -84.54 48.62 25.75
CA ARG A 806 -85.42 49.20 24.71
C ARG A 806 -86.89 48.83 24.89
N LYS A 807 -87.22 47.60 25.29
CA LYS A 807 -88.60 47.23 25.65
C LYS A 807 -89.09 48.02 26.86
N LYS A 808 -88.28 48.19 27.92
CA LYS A 808 -88.64 49.05 29.07
C LYS A 808 -88.83 50.52 28.68
N THR A 809 -87.99 51.07 27.80
CA THR A 809 -88.14 52.46 27.33
C THR A 809 -89.37 52.62 26.43
N HIS A 810 -89.67 51.64 25.56
CA HIS A 810 -90.86 51.65 24.71
C HIS A 810 -92.16 51.46 25.52
N SER A 811 -92.15 50.62 26.57
CA SER A 811 -93.27 50.53 27.53
C SER A 811 -93.50 51.80 28.35
N GLN A 812 -92.49 52.67 28.43
CA GLN A 812 -92.56 53.96 29.13
C GLN A 812 -92.97 55.10 28.18
N GLU A 813 -92.61 55.05 26.89
CA GLU A 813 -93.12 55.97 25.85
C GLU A 813 -94.56 55.68 25.41
N VAL A 814 -95.00 54.42 25.39
CA VAL A 814 -96.42 54.08 25.12
C VAL A 814 -97.33 54.52 26.27
N ARG A 815 -96.82 54.64 27.51
CA ARG A 815 -97.58 55.24 28.63
C ARG A 815 -97.64 56.77 28.62
N ILE A 816 -96.85 57.45 27.78
CA ILE A 816 -96.80 58.92 27.69
C ILE A 816 -97.57 59.43 26.44
N SER A 817 -98.00 58.54 25.54
CA SER A 817 -98.83 58.89 24.36
C SER A 817 -100.33 58.62 24.51
N GLU A 818 -100.78 58.10 25.66
CA GLU A 818 -102.20 58.01 26.07
C GLU A 818 -102.51 58.89 27.31
N ALA A 819 -101.80 60.01 27.44
CA ALA A 819 -102.07 61.11 28.36
C ALA A 819 -101.51 62.38 27.69
N PHE A 820 -102.29 63.31 27.12
CA PHE A 820 -103.20 64.25 27.79
C PHE A 820 -103.21 64.22 29.32
#